data_AF-A0A812ITI8-F1
#
_entry.id   AF-A0A812ITI8-F1
#
_cell.length_a   1.000
_cell.length_b   1.000
_cell.length_c   1.000
_cell.angle_alpha   90.00
_cell.angle_beta   90.00
_cell.angle_gamma   90.00
#
_symmetry.space_group_name_H-M   'P 1'
#
loop_
_entity.id
_entity.type
_entity.pdbx_description
1 polymer ?
#
loop_
_entity_poly.entity_id
_entity_poly.type
_entity_poly.pdbx_seq_one_letter_code
_entity_poly.pdbx_strand_id
1 'polypeptide(L)'
;MALSYNAGVLSRRDAWVPLVNQPVVAPVDAAPRIAAPPPSQPPRSRGNDVVQFLSRTFYFTEKENALIRVARVGSLYGQCSVNWRTEDGSAQQGQKYHGGGGTLVFGPGESLRSFEVEIIDDDFFDSNLEFEVVLEDARNCVIEPASARSTIMIMDDDLFPANELEEELKKEDEAGLYKIGWTVLWSFMRFSYGHVREIRWKTNVVLLLSMLGNAYYLGTIFIRVYLVDTVLNPRDEESSSRLLIPGDRNGTAVALALAWILPNFVLLASDYFEMAVLEMGFNIRYYLRVNLFRKYLYYTQQSRSRVPIQDLKISMMDDIPELVSEGYLIVFELWAMLGKIACIAFFMLRKHPSSALPLFAYPVILAIYLRCTYHRRLDLMAKEGEGQSDTTGVVMELNTSRRLLSLYDGNSVAVRNFEEILHHQRSLTMDLKRFQFWNAQVIPWITLLAIGSYMASSPKVVLSGGTSLGSFLATVNVYKDLGDRFSTILKGFTALSKSISPLCGITLQLNYETEVPAKKEVFQRRESFTLDWLTQHAPSGASLDDIPIVFMDATIVHSPSMKRKAFSAEAPQGSIIQVAGHHDVGKMTLLQLISGHLSPSTGEVVISPHLEILYVAHEPLFIQNAGLFCNLHMISTVDEMGGVNIERGLRILRRLQLDKPWIKDFRVVVVVKFQACVACGRSAFLRFFLLLFLQEMYELEAAALQEVAEASPTSDDGMFGCLAEEEKEEDEEADEDSDAWFDRLSTSERVRFQLARAFVANPHVLAINRPVQDLDDDMRQAVLSCMKEFTQNRGLEVDDGLDIQQRRPRTIIFTTADSVQIDMVDTVWRLSADSGVAVERPPKAFAMQAGASGLATPATSITPRHPYASAMPAVISPRQQSGVAMSAGMMPATMISPRQQPTVVPPRMISPGEQPGLGSQRSQFFP
;
A
#
# COMPACT_ATOMS: atom_id res chain seq x y z
N MET A 1 51.63 7.23 -32.98
CA MET A 1 51.14 8.63 -33.03
C MET A 1 50.50 8.95 -31.69
N ALA A 2 50.59 10.16 -31.12
CA ALA A 2 51.61 11.20 -31.25
C ALA A 2 51.36 12.22 -30.12
N LEU A 3 52.40 12.51 -29.31
CA LEU A 3 52.82 13.84 -28.86
C LEU A 3 51.86 14.66 -27.94
N SER A 4 52.31 15.33 -26.87
CA SER A 4 53.66 15.42 -26.27
C SER A 4 53.57 16.07 -24.86
N TYR A 5 54.38 15.64 -23.87
CA TYR A 5 55.51 16.41 -23.27
C TYR A 5 55.14 17.61 -22.34
N ASN A 6 55.84 17.90 -21.23
CA ASN A 6 57.02 17.25 -20.66
C ASN A 6 57.27 17.56 -19.16
N ALA A 7 58.04 16.67 -18.50
CA ALA A 7 59.04 16.89 -17.43
C ALA A 7 58.67 17.63 -16.10
N GLY A 8 59.21 17.23 -14.93
CA GLY A 8 60.22 16.20 -14.65
C GLY A 8 60.29 15.78 -13.16
N VAL A 9 60.84 14.59 -12.83
CA VAL A 9 62.29 14.31 -12.57
C VAL A 9 62.67 14.77 -11.14
N LEU A 10 62.54 13.95 -10.08
CA LEU A 10 63.47 12.92 -9.51
C LEU A 10 62.89 12.49 -8.12
N SER A 11 63.28 11.43 -7.39
CA SER A 11 64.09 10.20 -7.58
C SER A 11 63.76 9.22 -6.44
N ARG A 12 63.92 7.90 -6.64
CA ARG A 12 64.02 6.91 -5.55
C ARG A 12 65.26 7.17 -4.68
N ARG A 13 65.22 6.89 -3.37
CA ARG A 13 65.87 5.71 -2.74
C ARG A 13 65.85 5.72 -1.21
N ASP A 14 65.93 4.50 -0.69
CA ASP A 14 66.03 4.05 0.69
C ASP A 14 67.28 4.57 1.43
N ALA A 15 67.21 4.78 2.75
CA ALA A 15 68.08 4.13 3.77
C ALA A 15 68.07 4.77 5.18
N TRP A 16 67.79 3.94 6.18
CA TRP A 16 68.27 3.87 7.58
C TRP A 16 69.21 4.96 8.19
N VAL A 17 68.73 5.59 9.29
CA VAL A 17 69.33 5.69 10.67
C VAL A 17 70.85 5.91 10.80
N PRO A 18 71.33 6.99 11.46
CA PRO A 18 71.74 6.86 12.89
C PRO A 18 71.59 8.10 13.82
N LEU A 19 71.86 7.84 15.11
CA LEU A 19 71.82 8.70 16.30
C LEU A 19 72.74 9.95 16.27
N VAL A 20 72.53 10.91 17.18
CA VAL A 20 73.46 11.25 18.30
C VAL A 20 72.99 12.43 19.21
N ASN A 21 73.02 12.17 20.53
CA ASN A 21 73.17 13.03 21.73
C ASN A 21 72.55 14.44 21.88
N GLN A 22 71.80 14.58 22.99
CA GLN A 22 71.84 15.76 23.89
C GLN A 22 72.60 15.41 25.19
N PRO A 23 73.26 16.41 25.82
CA PRO A 23 73.22 16.59 27.28
C PRO A 23 72.97 18.09 27.62
N VAL A 24 72.54 18.55 28.81
CA VAL A 24 73.12 18.37 30.16
C VAL A 24 72.09 18.74 31.28
N VAL A 25 71.84 17.79 32.19
CA VAL A 25 71.71 17.86 33.68
C VAL A 25 70.64 18.74 34.39
N ALA A 26 70.00 18.11 35.40
CA ALA A 26 68.99 18.59 36.36
C ALA A 26 69.61 19.34 37.59
N PRO A 27 68.88 19.74 38.68
CA PRO A 27 68.38 18.76 39.70
C PRO A 27 67.11 19.12 40.55
N VAL A 28 66.38 18.07 41.01
CA VAL A 28 65.91 17.79 42.41
C VAL A 28 64.80 18.71 43.04
N ASP A 29 63.76 18.26 43.77
CA ASP A 29 63.60 17.14 44.73
C ASP A 29 62.18 16.47 44.79
N ALA A 30 62.00 15.39 45.58
CA ALA A 30 60.80 14.51 45.66
C ALA A 30 59.63 15.04 46.54
N ALA A 31 58.47 14.39 46.80
CA ALA A 31 57.88 13.03 46.60
C ALA A 31 56.30 13.11 46.75
N PRO A 32 55.45 12.03 46.82
CA PRO A 32 55.65 10.57 46.76
C PRO A 32 54.87 9.85 45.62
N ARG A 33 55.10 8.53 45.45
CA ARG A 33 54.39 7.69 44.47
C ARG A 33 53.07 7.13 45.01
N ILE A 34 51.96 7.33 44.30
CA ILE A 34 50.78 6.46 44.39
C ILE A 34 51.06 5.21 43.53
N ALA A 35 50.75 4.03 44.06
CA ALA A 35 50.95 2.78 43.32
C ALA A 35 50.09 2.77 42.04
N ALA A 36 50.68 2.33 40.93
CA ALA A 36 49.90 2.03 39.73
C ALA A 36 48.85 0.96 40.06
N PRO A 37 47.60 1.09 39.59
CA PRO A 37 46.62 0.01 39.72
C PRO A 37 47.20 -1.25 39.06
N PRO A 38 46.99 -2.45 39.62
CA PRO A 38 47.44 -3.68 39.00
C PRO A 38 46.82 -3.80 37.60
N PRO A 39 47.50 -4.45 36.63
CA PRO A 39 46.94 -4.65 35.30
C PRO A 39 45.56 -5.29 35.45
N SER A 40 44.57 -4.68 34.80
CA SER A 40 43.21 -5.21 34.75
C SER A 40 43.27 -6.66 34.30
N GLN A 41 42.65 -7.55 35.08
CA GLN A 41 42.59 -8.96 34.72
C GLN A 41 41.97 -9.08 33.32
N PRO A 42 42.46 -9.99 32.45
CA PRO A 42 41.80 -10.24 31.18
C PRO A 42 40.33 -10.59 31.48
N PRO A 43 39.36 -10.02 30.73
CA PRO A 43 37.95 -10.20 31.03
C PRO A 43 37.61 -11.69 31.01
N ARG A 44 37.17 -12.19 32.16
CA ARG A 44 36.99 -13.62 32.43
C ARG A 44 35.95 -14.19 31.48
N SER A 45 36.32 -15.24 30.73
CA SER A 45 35.46 -16.10 29.91
C SER A 45 34.28 -15.38 29.24
N ARG A 46 34.57 -14.51 28.27
CA ARG A 46 33.53 -13.87 27.46
C ARG A 46 32.87 -14.89 26.52
N GLY A 47 31.55 -14.80 26.36
CA GLY A 47 30.79 -15.60 25.41
C GLY A 47 31.14 -15.30 23.95
N ASN A 48 30.60 -16.11 23.04
CA ASN A 48 30.79 -15.95 21.60
C ASN A 48 30.32 -14.56 21.13
N ASP A 49 31.01 -14.01 20.14
CA ASP A 49 30.60 -12.73 19.55
C ASP A 49 29.32 -12.92 18.72
N VAL A 50 28.35 -12.04 18.89
CA VAL A 50 27.11 -12.02 18.11
C VAL A 50 27.25 -11.02 16.97
N VAL A 51 26.92 -11.43 15.75
CA VAL A 51 26.88 -10.55 14.57
C VAL A 51 25.42 -10.35 14.15
N GLN A 52 25.06 -9.09 13.90
CA GLN A 52 23.69 -8.67 13.56
C GLN A 52 23.71 -7.43 12.67
N PHE A 53 22.58 -7.12 12.01
CA PHE A 53 22.37 -5.82 11.41
C PHE A 53 22.23 -4.71 12.47
N LEU A 54 22.58 -3.47 12.11
CA LEU A 54 22.38 -2.30 12.98
C LEU A 54 20.89 -1.96 13.18
N SER A 55 20.02 -2.41 12.28
CA SER A 55 18.56 -2.22 12.32
C SER A 55 17.85 -3.40 11.67
N ARG A 56 16.62 -3.68 12.12
CA ARG A 56 15.71 -4.65 11.47
C ARG A 56 15.19 -4.11 10.12
N THR A 57 15.11 -2.79 9.97
CA THR A 57 14.69 -2.13 8.73
C THR A 57 15.59 -0.94 8.42
N PHE A 58 16.12 -0.87 7.20
CA PHE A 58 16.80 0.31 6.66
C PHE A 58 15.88 1.01 5.66
N TYR A 59 16.00 2.34 5.54
CA TYR A 59 15.16 3.15 4.67
C TYR A 59 16.04 3.96 3.72
N PHE A 60 15.87 3.72 2.42
CA PHE A 60 16.58 4.43 1.36
C PHE A 60 15.59 5.02 0.33
N THR A 61 16.06 5.97 -0.46
CA THR A 61 15.36 6.51 -1.65
C THR A 61 15.98 5.95 -2.92
N GLU A 62 15.25 5.82 -4.04
CA GLU A 62 15.80 5.23 -5.28
C GLU A 62 17.09 5.94 -5.78
N LYS A 63 17.21 7.24 -5.50
CA LYS A 63 18.37 8.10 -5.81
C LYS A 63 19.63 7.88 -4.97
N GLU A 64 19.66 6.94 -4.02
CA GLU A 64 20.85 6.66 -3.19
C GLU A 64 21.12 5.15 -3.04
N ASN A 65 22.39 4.76 -2.96
CA ASN A 65 22.76 3.37 -2.72
C ASN A 65 22.48 2.95 -1.28
N ALA A 66 22.01 1.72 -1.09
CA ALA A 66 21.74 1.15 0.22
C ALA A 66 23.04 0.78 0.94
N LEU A 67 23.49 1.64 1.87
CA LEU A 67 24.64 1.37 2.74
C LEU A 67 24.19 0.61 4.00
N ILE A 68 24.27 -0.71 3.96
CA ILE A 68 23.86 -1.57 5.08
C ILE A 68 24.99 -1.71 6.11
N ARG A 69 24.68 -1.41 7.38
CA ARG A 69 25.62 -1.53 8.51
C ARG A 69 25.38 -2.80 9.33
N VAL A 70 26.45 -3.55 9.55
CA VAL A 70 26.48 -4.79 10.34
C VAL A 70 27.36 -4.57 11.57
N ALA A 71 26.84 -4.95 12.72
CA ALA A 71 27.49 -4.84 14.01
C ALA A 71 27.94 -6.20 14.55
N ARG A 72 29.09 -6.19 15.23
CA ARG A 72 29.62 -7.28 16.03
C ARG A 72 29.58 -6.86 17.51
N VAL A 73 28.94 -7.66 18.33
CA VAL A 73 28.72 -7.46 19.77
C VAL A 73 29.40 -8.58 20.55
N GLY A 74 29.95 -8.28 21.73
CA GLY A 74 30.49 -9.30 22.64
C GLY A 74 31.95 -9.10 23.04
N SER A 75 32.77 -10.13 22.86
CA SER A 75 34.19 -10.13 23.25
C SER A 75 35.08 -9.26 22.37
N LEU A 76 34.74 -9.14 21.08
CA LEU A 76 35.52 -8.49 20.01
C LEU A 76 36.94 -9.07 19.83
N TYR A 77 37.20 -10.26 20.40
CA TYR A 77 38.51 -10.87 20.43
C TYR A 77 38.75 -11.73 19.18
N GLY A 78 39.86 -11.49 18.48
CA GLY A 78 40.19 -12.20 17.25
C GLY A 78 39.31 -11.80 16.04
N GLN A 79 39.45 -12.55 14.94
CA GLN A 79 38.77 -12.31 13.68
C GLN A 79 37.50 -13.17 13.58
N CYS A 80 36.38 -12.57 13.16
CA CYS A 80 35.16 -13.30 12.79
C CYS A 80 34.72 -12.92 11.37
N SER A 81 33.90 -13.76 10.75
CA SER A 81 33.35 -13.51 9.42
C SER A 81 31.96 -14.07 9.27
N VAL A 82 31.10 -13.36 8.55
CA VAL A 82 29.76 -13.81 8.13
C VAL A 82 29.64 -13.66 6.61
N ASN A 83 28.89 -14.55 5.97
CA ASN A 83 28.43 -14.33 4.60
C ASN A 83 27.16 -13.50 4.63
N TRP A 84 26.91 -12.73 3.59
CA TRP A 84 25.64 -12.03 3.35
C TRP A 84 25.15 -12.27 1.93
N ARG A 85 23.84 -12.27 1.73
CA ARG A 85 23.18 -12.32 0.42
C ARG A 85 21.84 -11.59 0.43
N THR A 86 21.46 -11.02 -0.72
CA THR A 86 20.12 -10.45 -0.92
C THR A 86 19.10 -11.53 -1.27
N GLU A 87 17.87 -11.42 -0.77
CA GLU A 87 16.70 -12.20 -1.21
C GLU A 87 15.61 -11.26 -1.75
N ASP A 88 14.99 -11.63 -2.87
CA ASP A 88 13.91 -10.85 -3.50
C ASP A 88 12.69 -10.74 -2.59
N GLY A 89 12.12 -9.53 -2.51
CA GLY A 89 10.85 -9.27 -1.82
C GLY A 89 9.81 -8.73 -2.80
N SER A 90 9.16 -7.63 -2.43
CA SER A 90 8.34 -6.86 -3.39
C SER A 90 9.20 -6.08 -4.39
N ALA A 91 10.39 -5.65 -3.98
CA ALA A 91 11.47 -5.24 -4.89
C ALA A 91 12.15 -6.50 -5.47
N GLN A 92 12.49 -6.43 -6.76
CA GLN A 92 12.99 -7.57 -7.54
C GLN A 92 14.36 -7.25 -8.16
N GLN A 93 15.29 -8.21 -8.07
CA GLN A 93 16.65 -8.10 -8.59
C GLN A 93 16.67 -7.79 -10.09
N GLY A 94 17.51 -6.83 -10.47
CA GLY A 94 17.66 -6.37 -11.85
C GLY A 94 16.47 -5.54 -12.37
N GLN A 95 15.49 -5.24 -11.53
CA GLN A 95 14.42 -4.27 -11.79
C GLN A 95 14.56 -3.04 -10.89
N LYS A 96 14.63 -3.24 -9.57
CA LYS A 96 14.75 -2.15 -8.58
C LYS A 96 16.04 -2.14 -7.75
N TYR A 97 16.84 -3.21 -7.80
CA TYR A 97 18.17 -3.24 -7.18
C TYR A 97 19.12 -4.23 -7.87
N HIS A 98 20.42 -4.00 -7.77
CA HIS A 98 21.45 -4.96 -8.17
C HIS A 98 21.79 -5.89 -7.01
N GLY A 99 21.11 -7.04 -6.95
CA GLY A 99 21.33 -8.06 -5.92
C GLY A 99 22.76 -8.60 -5.90
N GLY A 100 23.19 -9.00 -4.71
CA GLY A 100 24.59 -9.31 -4.42
C GLY A 100 24.78 -10.22 -3.22
N GLY A 101 26.04 -10.51 -2.94
CA GLY A 101 26.47 -11.28 -1.77
C GLY A 101 27.97 -11.32 -1.64
N GLY A 102 28.46 -11.62 -0.43
CA GLY A 102 29.89 -11.67 -0.15
C GLY A 102 30.22 -12.06 1.29
N THR A 103 31.50 -12.17 1.61
CA THR A 103 31.97 -12.44 2.98
C THR A 103 32.39 -11.13 3.63
N LEU A 104 31.71 -10.77 4.71
CA LEU A 104 32.02 -9.62 5.54
C LEU A 104 32.89 -10.07 6.72
N VAL A 105 34.08 -9.46 6.84
CA VAL A 105 35.15 -9.88 7.75
C VAL A 105 35.42 -8.78 8.77
N PHE A 106 35.31 -9.10 10.06
CA PHE A 106 35.66 -8.21 11.15
C PHE A 106 37.06 -8.54 11.68
N GLY A 107 37.94 -7.54 11.67
CA GLY A 107 39.24 -7.61 12.34
C GLY A 107 39.13 -7.67 13.87
N PRO A 108 40.23 -7.98 14.58
CA PRO A 108 40.27 -7.90 16.04
C PRO A 108 39.94 -6.49 16.53
N GLY A 109 38.95 -6.35 17.43
CA GLY A 109 38.49 -5.06 17.92
C GLY A 109 37.54 -4.28 16.98
N GLU A 110 37.25 -4.77 15.77
CA GLU A 110 36.26 -4.13 14.89
C GLU A 110 34.83 -4.52 15.29
N SER A 111 34.02 -3.53 15.71
CA SER A 111 32.61 -3.70 16.09
C SER A 111 31.61 -3.36 14.99
N LEU A 112 32.02 -2.65 13.93
CA LEU A 112 31.16 -2.21 12.83
C LEU A 112 31.83 -2.42 11.48
N ARG A 113 31.04 -2.91 10.52
CA ARG A 113 31.38 -3.03 9.10
C ARG A 113 30.15 -2.70 8.27
N SER A 114 30.35 -2.35 7.01
CA SER A 114 29.27 -2.05 6.07
C SER A 114 29.56 -2.60 4.69
N PHE A 115 28.49 -2.81 3.93
CA PHE A 115 28.52 -3.11 2.50
C PHE A 115 27.42 -2.29 1.81
N GLU A 116 27.50 -2.20 0.49
CA GLU A 116 26.67 -1.33 -0.32
C GLU A 116 25.91 -2.18 -1.35
N VAL A 117 24.63 -1.90 -1.55
CA VAL A 117 23.78 -2.49 -2.58
C VAL A 117 23.28 -1.34 -3.45
N GLU A 118 23.52 -1.43 -4.76
CA GLU A 118 23.11 -0.41 -5.74
C GLU A 118 21.61 -0.53 -6.00
N ILE A 119 20.88 0.56 -5.75
CA ILE A 119 19.44 0.68 -6.06
C ILE A 119 19.32 1.23 -7.48
N ILE A 120 18.28 0.79 -8.20
CA ILE A 120 18.01 1.24 -9.57
C ILE A 120 16.97 2.36 -9.51
N ASP A 121 17.37 3.53 -9.99
CA ASP A 121 16.57 4.76 -10.12
C ASP A 121 15.90 4.80 -11.50
N ASP A 122 14.57 4.99 -11.55
CA ASP A 122 13.81 5.13 -12.80
C ASP A 122 12.73 6.25 -12.69
N ASP A 123 12.10 6.62 -13.82
CA ASP A 123 11.06 7.67 -13.90
C ASP A 123 9.61 7.08 -13.85
N PHE A 124 9.40 5.91 -13.23
CA PHE A 124 8.09 5.25 -13.14
C PHE A 124 7.66 4.91 -11.71
N PHE A 125 6.53 5.53 -11.33
CA PHE A 125 5.85 5.31 -10.06
C PHE A 125 5.65 3.83 -9.68
N ASP A 126 6.10 3.48 -8.49
CA ASP A 126 5.74 2.32 -7.68
C ASP A 126 5.27 2.78 -6.27
N SER A 127 4.73 1.87 -5.46
CA SER A 127 4.61 2.10 -4.01
C SER A 127 5.83 1.55 -3.29
N ASN A 128 6.22 2.14 -2.15
CA ASN A 128 7.36 1.71 -1.32
C ASN A 128 7.60 0.19 -1.37
N LEU A 129 8.74 -0.22 -1.91
CA LEU A 129 9.08 -1.63 -2.13
C LEU A 129 10.09 -2.09 -1.08
N GLU A 130 10.21 -3.41 -0.91
CA GLU A 130 11.16 -3.99 0.03
C GLU A 130 11.83 -5.25 -0.53
N PHE A 131 13.10 -5.43 -0.19
CA PHE A 131 13.85 -6.68 -0.36
C PHE A 131 14.55 -7.03 0.95
N GLU A 132 15.00 -8.28 1.10
CA GLU A 132 15.68 -8.73 2.32
C GLU A 132 17.18 -8.91 2.11
N VAL A 133 17.94 -8.77 3.19
CA VAL A 133 19.34 -9.19 3.26
C VAL A 133 19.53 -10.13 4.43
N VAL A 134 20.19 -11.27 4.17
CA VAL A 134 20.34 -12.38 5.11
C VAL A 134 21.83 -12.58 5.45
N LEU A 135 22.14 -12.81 6.73
CA LEU A 135 23.46 -13.20 7.23
C LEU A 135 23.52 -14.72 7.44
N GLU A 136 24.56 -15.36 6.92
CA GLU A 136 24.75 -16.82 6.93
C GLU A 136 26.22 -17.19 7.18
N ASP A 137 26.53 -18.49 7.32
CA ASP A 137 27.90 -19.06 7.44
C ASP A 137 28.84 -18.36 8.46
N ALA A 138 28.33 -18.07 9.65
CA ALA A 138 29.12 -17.46 10.72
C ALA A 138 30.35 -18.29 11.11
N ARG A 139 31.52 -17.64 11.19
CA ARG A 139 32.78 -18.23 11.66
C ARG A 139 33.36 -17.41 12.81
N ASN A 140 33.68 -18.08 13.91
CA ASN A 140 34.13 -17.47 15.18
C ASN A 140 33.13 -16.45 15.77
N CYS A 141 31.86 -16.53 15.38
CA CYS A 141 30.74 -15.73 15.88
C CYS A 141 29.44 -16.53 15.77
N VAL A 142 28.37 -16.01 16.37
CA VAL A 142 27.00 -16.53 16.31
C VAL A 142 26.13 -15.46 15.65
N ILE A 143 25.12 -15.87 14.88
CA ILE A 143 24.06 -14.98 14.40
C ILE A 143 22.81 -15.32 15.21
N GLU A 144 22.17 -14.31 15.81
CA GLU A 144 20.89 -14.49 16.50
C GLU A 144 19.78 -14.63 15.44
N PRO A 145 18.93 -15.69 15.46
CA PRO A 145 17.95 -15.94 14.39
C PRO A 145 17.02 -14.74 14.10
N ALA A 146 16.61 -14.02 15.15
CA ALA A 146 15.78 -12.81 15.04
C ALA A 146 16.49 -11.59 14.43
N SER A 147 17.82 -11.63 14.27
CA SER A 147 18.64 -10.58 13.64
C SER A 147 19.44 -11.08 12.43
N ALA A 148 19.15 -12.29 11.95
CA ALA A 148 19.77 -12.87 10.76
C ALA A 148 19.26 -12.24 9.46
N ARG A 149 18.06 -11.66 9.47
CA ARG A 149 17.41 -10.97 8.35
C ARG A 149 17.25 -9.49 8.66
N SER A 150 17.38 -8.64 7.64
CA SER A 150 17.00 -7.21 7.71
C SER A 150 16.32 -6.79 6.41
N THR A 151 15.28 -6.00 6.54
CA THR A 151 14.44 -5.52 5.44
C THR A 151 14.97 -4.18 4.94
N ILE A 152 15.14 -4.04 3.62
CA ILE A 152 15.57 -2.79 2.99
C ILE A 152 14.35 -2.19 2.31
N MET A 153 13.82 -1.10 2.88
CA MET A 153 12.71 -0.33 2.35
C MET A 153 13.24 0.68 1.33
N ILE A 154 12.84 0.51 0.08
CA ILE A 154 13.06 1.45 -1.02
C ILE A 154 11.83 2.37 -1.08
N MET A 155 12.06 3.67 -0.92
CA MET A 155 11.06 4.70 -1.18
C MET A 155 11.26 5.26 -2.59
N ASP A 156 10.19 5.17 -3.35
CA ASP A 156 10.00 5.92 -4.58
C ASP A 156 9.65 7.38 -4.26
N ASP A 157 10.20 8.33 -5.03
CA ASP A 157 9.90 9.76 -4.98
C ASP A 157 9.21 10.31 -6.26
N ASP A 158 8.80 9.42 -7.16
CA ASP A 158 7.98 9.73 -8.33
C ASP A 158 6.47 9.84 -8.04
N LEU A 159 5.74 10.34 -9.04
CA LEU A 159 4.31 10.61 -8.98
C LEU A 159 3.52 9.77 -9.97
N PHE A 160 2.44 9.17 -9.49
CA PHE A 160 1.49 8.49 -10.36
C PHE A 160 0.61 9.49 -11.14
N PRO A 161 0.27 9.25 -12.42
CA PRO A 161 0.91 8.31 -13.36
C PRO A 161 2.17 8.86 -14.04
N ALA A 162 2.53 10.14 -13.82
CA ALA A 162 3.77 10.75 -14.33
C ALA A 162 4.16 12.02 -13.55
N ASN A 163 5.47 12.24 -13.41
CA ASN A 163 6.09 13.41 -12.76
C ASN A 163 5.69 14.77 -13.37
N GLU A 164 5.26 14.80 -14.63
CA GLU A 164 4.76 16.00 -15.32
C GLU A 164 3.54 16.66 -14.62
N LEU A 165 2.87 15.94 -13.71
CA LEU A 165 1.65 16.38 -13.01
C LEU A 165 1.91 16.99 -11.61
N GLU A 166 3.17 17.20 -11.22
CA GLU A 166 3.56 17.66 -9.88
C GLU A 166 2.90 18.99 -9.48
N GLU A 167 2.83 19.99 -10.37
CA GLU A 167 2.25 21.31 -10.05
C GLU A 167 0.74 21.24 -9.75
N GLU A 168 0.02 20.30 -10.37
CA GLU A 168 -1.40 20.04 -10.14
C GLU A 168 -1.61 19.25 -8.85
N LEU A 169 -0.81 18.20 -8.62
CA LEU A 169 -0.90 17.36 -7.44
C LEU A 169 -0.57 18.12 -6.14
N LYS A 170 0.37 19.07 -6.19
CA LYS A 170 0.66 20.01 -5.07
C LYS A 170 -0.53 20.87 -4.62
N LYS A 171 -1.62 20.95 -5.41
CA LYS A 171 -2.84 21.67 -5.04
C LYS A 171 -3.84 20.77 -4.29
N GLU A 172 -3.64 19.45 -4.32
CA GLU A 172 -4.50 18.40 -3.72
C GLU A 172 -6.01 18.51 -4.08
N ASP A 173 -6.33 19.17 -5.19
CA ASP A 173 -7.70 19.48 -5.61
C ASP A 173 -8.13 18.59 -6.79
N GLU A 174 -9.08 17.69 -6.54
CA GLU A 174 -9.68 16.82 -7.55
C GLU A 174 -10.32 17.64 -8.70
N ALA A 175 -10.95 18.78 -8.38
CA ALA A 175 -11.53 19.70 -9.38
C ALA A 175 -10.45 20.41 -10.23
N GLY A 176 -9.19 20.38 -9.80
CA GLY A 176 -8.01 20.70 -10.61
C GLY A 176 -7.74 19.62 -11.64
N LEU A 177 -7.61 18.36 -11.19
CA LEU A 177 -7.30 17.22 -12.05
C LEU A 177 -8.39 16.98 -13.11
N TYR A 178 -9.68 17.09 -12.77
CA TYR A 178 -10.79 16.95 -13.74
C TYR A 178 -10.66 17.85 -14.97
N LYS A 179 -10.12 19.07 -14.82
CA LYS A 179 -9.94 20.01 -15.94
C LYS A 179 -8.89 19.51 -16.94
N ILE A 180 -7.92 18.73 -16.46
CA ILE A 180 -6.80 18.19 -17.25
C ILE A 180 -6.93 16.66 -17.44
N GLY A 181 -8.12 16.09 -17.20
CA GLY A 181 -8.36 14.63 -17.15
C GLY A 181 -7.91 13.85 -18.39
N TRP A 182 -7.98 14.43 -19.60
CA TRP A 182 -7.43 13.80 -20.81
C TRP A 182 -5.90 13.64 -20.78
N THR A 183 -5.17 14.58 -20.19
CA THR A 183 -3.71 14.47 -20.03
C THR A 183 -3.39 13.43 -18.98
N VAL A 184 -4.09 13.41 -17.84
CA VAL A 184 -3.92 12.37 -16.81
C VAL A 184 -4.19 10.97 -17.39
N LEU A 185 -5.26 10.83 -18.19
CA LEU A 185 -5.60 9.59 -18.89
C LEU A 185 -4.54 9.18 -19.91
N TRP A 186 -3.96 10.12 -20.66
CA TRP A 186 -2.86 9.84 -21.58
C TRP A 186 -1.58 9.42 -20.87
N SER A 187 -1.23 10.09 -19.76
CA SER A 187 -0.10 9.70 -18.90
C SER A 187 -0.32 8.32 -18.30
N PHE A 188 -1.54 7.99 -17.86
CA PHE A 188 -1.91 6.65 -17.40
C PHE A 188 -1.80 5.57 -18.50
N MET A 189 -2.19 5.87 -19.74
CA MET A 189 -1.99 4.96 -20.88
C MET A 189 -0.51 4.73 -21.17
N ARG A 190 0.32 5.79 -21.11
CA ARG A 190 1.78 5.71 -21.26
C ARG A 190 2.41 4.89 -20.14
N PHE A 191 2.02 5.12 -18.90
CA PHE A 191 2.45 4.37 -17.71
C PHE A 191 2.11 2.88 -17.84
N SER A 192 0.84 2.56 -18.14
CA SER A 192 0.33 1.19 -18.30
C SER A 192 1.03 0.45 -19.45
N TYR A 193 1.36 1.14 -20.54
CA TYR A 193 2.16 0.57 -21.62
C TYR A 193 3.65 0.44 -21.26
N GLY A 194 4.23 1.41 -20.54
CA GLY A 194 5.67 1.49 -20.28
C GLY A 194 6.16 0.56 -19.19
N HIS A 195 5.55 0.65 -18.01
CA HIS A 195 6.06 0.10 -16.74
C HIS A 195 5.47 -1.27 -16.41
N VAL A 196 4.14 -1.39 -16.51
CA VAL A 196 3.41 -2.59 -16.03
C VAL A 196 3.88 -3.83 -16.77
N ARG A 197 4.33 -4.83 -16.00
CA ARG A 197 5.01 -6.04 -16.50
C ARG A 197 4.18 -6.75 -17.58
N GLU A 198 4.88 -7.24 -18.60
CA GLU A 198 4.35 -7.95 -19.78
C GLU A 198 3.44 -7.14 -20.74
N ILE A 199 2.96 -5.95 -20.39
CA ILE A 199 1.94 -5.27 -21.21
C ILE A 199 2.46 -4.82 -22.57
N ARG A 200 3.70 -4.31 -22.66
CA ARG A 200 4.30 -3.84 -23.93
C ARG A 200 4.08 -4.80 -25.10
N TRP A 201 4.44 -6.08 -24.93
CA TRP A 201 4.36 -7.04 -26.03
C TRP A 201 2.91 -7.47 -26.29
N LYS A 202 2.10 -7.64 -25.24
CA LYS A 202 0.67 -8.00 -25.34
C LYS A 202 -0.11 -6.93 -26.12
N THR A 203 0.06 -5.65 -25.78
CA THR A 203 -0.52 -4.50 -26.49
C THR A 203 -0.16 -4.51 -27.97
N ASN A 204 1.12 -4.74 -28.31
CA ASN A 204 1.55 -4.81 -29.71
C ASN A 204 0.95 -5.99 -30.48
N VAL A 205 0.76 -7.15 -29.83
CA VAL A 205 0.09 -8.31 -30.43
C VAL A 205 -1.40 -8.02 -30.67
N VAL A 206 -2.13 -7.47 -29.71
CA VAL A 206 -3.56 -7.10 -29.90
C VAL A 206 -3.74 -6.07 -31.02
N LEU A 207 -2.88 -5.04 -31.08
CA LEU A 207 -2.92 -4.07 -32.17
C LEU A 207 -2.70 -4.72 -33.56
N LEU A 208 -1.87 -5.77 -33.66
CA LEU A 208 -1.69 -6.56 -34.88
C LEU A 208 -2.89 -7.46 -35.19
N LEU A 209 -3.43 -8.17 -34.20
CA LEU A 209 -4.60 -9.05 -34.36
C LEU A 209 -5.83 -8.26 -34.83
N SER A 210 -6.05 -7.06 -34.28
CA SER A 210 -7.12 -6.15 -34.72
C SER A 210 -7.06 -5.81 -36.22
N MET A 211 -5.85 -5.77 -36.80
CA MET A 211 -5.65 -5.49 -38.23
C MET A 211 -6.01 -6.68 -39.12
N LEU A 212 -5.92 -7.91 -38.62
CA LEU A 212 -6.41 -9.10 -39.33
C LEU A 212 -7.94 -9.03 -39.50
N GLY A 213 -8.67 -8.64 -38.45
CA GLY A 213 -10.11 -8.40 -38.51
C GLY A 213 -10.49 -7.31 -39.51
N ASN A 214 -9.69 -6.25 -39.60
CA ASN A 214 -9.88 -5.16 -40.56
C ASN A 214 -9.62 -5.60 -42.02
N ALA A 215 -8.60 -6.42 -42.25
CA ALA A 215 -8.30 -7.00 -43.56
C ALA A 215 -9.42 -7.93 -44.05
N TYR A 216 -9.94 -8.79 -43.17
CA TYR A 216 -11.12 -9.62 -43.48
C TYR A 216 -12.34 -8.76 -43.82
N TYR A 217 -12.65 -7.76 -42.98
CA TYR A 217 -13.75 -6.83 -43.23
C TYR A 217 -13.67 -6.17 -44.62
N LEU A 218 -12.49 -5.65 -45.00
CA LEU A 218 -12.27 -5.11 -46.35
C LEU A 218 -12.51 -6.16 -47.45
N GLY A 219 -12.04 -7.39 -47.25
CA GLY A 219 -12.30 -8.52 -48.15
C GLY A 219 -13.79 -8.79 -48.35
N THR A 220 -14.60 -8.76 -47.28
CA THR A 220 -16.05 -8.98 -47.41
C THR A 220 -16.76 -7.92 -48.26
N ILE A 221 -16.31 -6.66 -48.24
CA ILE A 221 -16.87 -5.59 -49.10
C ILE A 221 -16.62 -5.92 -50.58
N PHE A 222 -15.38 -6.31 -50.92
CA PHE A 222 -15.05 -6.69 -52.30
C PHE A 222 -15.81 -7.94 -52.76
N ILE A 223 -15.92 -8.96 -51.91
CA ILE A 223 -16.68 -10.19 -52.22
C ILE A 223 -18.16 -9.87 -52.48
N ARG A 224 -18.81 -9.02 -51.65
CA ARG A 224 -20.21 -8.61 -51.84
C ARG A 224 -20.44 -7.92 -53.18
N VAL A 225 -19.56 -6.99 -53.55
CA VAL A 225 -19.67 -6.24 -54.81
C VAL A 225 -19.43 -7.15 -56.01
N TYR A 226 -18.42 -8.02 -55.95
CA TYR A 226 -18.11 -8.98 -57.01
C TYR A 226 -19.24 -10.01 -57.24
N LEU A 227 -19.87 -10.49 -56.16
CA LEU A 227 -21.02 -11.39 -56.22
C LEU A 227 -22.18 -10.75 -57.01
N VAL A 228 -22.51 -9.49 -56.73
CA VAL A 228 -23.62 -8.78 -57.39
C VAL A 228 -23.27 -8.36 -58.83
N ASP A 229 -22.13 -7.68 -59.03
CA ASP A 229 -21.77 -7.09 -60.33
C ASP A 229 -21.29 -8.16 -61.35
N THR A 230 -20.67 -9.28 -60.92
CA THR A 230 -20.05 -10.28 -61.83
C THR A 230 -20.70 -11.66 -61.80
N VAL A 231 -21.05 -12.21 -60.64
CA VAL A 231 -21.59 -13.59 -60.54
C VAL A 231 -23.10 -13.62 -60.83
N LEU A 232 -23.86 -12.66 -60.30
CA LEU A 232 -25.32 -12.60 -60.37
C LEU A 232 -25.87 -11.81 -61.57
N ASN A 233 -25.02 -11.19 -62.40
CA ASN A 233 -25.45 -10.43 -63.58
C ASN A 233 -25.26 -11.27 -64.88
N PRO A 234 -26.31 -11.90 -65.42
CA PRO A 234 -26.19 -12.77 -66.59
C PRO A 234 -26.17 -12.04 -67.94
N ARG A 235 -26.33 -10.70 -67.97
CA ARG A 235 -26.62 -9.95 -69.20
C ARG A 235 -25.40 -9.39 -69.94
N ASP A 236 -24.23 -9.36 -69.30
CA ASP A 236 -22.99 -8.88 -69.91
C ASP A 236 -22.14 -10.04 -70.42
N GLU A 237 -21.85 -10.07 -71.73
CA GLU A 237 -21.04 -11.13 -72.36
C GLU A 237 -19.59 -11.14 -71.82
N GLU A 238 -19.06 -9.97 -71.43
CA GLU A 238 -17.75 -9.83 -70.75
C GLU A 238 -17.69 -10.46 -69.35
N SER A 239 -18.82 -10.69 -68.66
CA SER A 239 -18.79 -11.22 -67.29
C SER A 239 -18.24 -12.64 -67.23
N SER A 240 -18.38 -13.40 -68.32
CA SER A 240 -17.93 -14.79 -68.44
C SER A 240 -16.40 -14.95 -68.33
N SER A 241 -15.63 -13.91 -68.69
CA SER A 241 -14.16 -13.90 -68.59
C SER A 241 -13.62 -13.32 -67.28
N ARG A 242 -14.50 -12.75 -66.43
CA ARG A 242 -14.17 -12.16 -65.13
C ARG A 242 -14.46 -13.11 -63.94
N LEU A 243 -14.91 -14.32 -64.19
CA LEU A 243 -15.17 -15.36 -63.18
C LEU A 243 -13.86 -15.93 -62.62
N LEU A 244 -13.80 -16.17 -61.30
CA LEU A 244 -12.66 -16.82 -60.64
C LEU A 244 -12.42 -18.25 -61.16
N ILE A 245 -13.49 -18.96 -61.50
CA ILE A 245 -13.45 -20.24 -62.21
C ILE A 245 -14.00 -20.03 -63.63
N PRO A 246 -13.17 -20.12 -64.69
CA PRO A 246 -13.62 -19.87 -66.05
C PRO A 246 -14.78 -20.78 -66.46
N GLY A 247 -15.90 -20.17 -66.86
CA GLY A 247 -17.09 -20.89 -67.34
C GLY A 247 -18.04 -21.44 -66.27
N ASP A 248 -17.65 -21.53 -64.99
CA ASP A 248 -18.53 -22.04 -63.92
C ASP A 248 -18.86 -20.96 -62.88
N ARG A 249 -20.12 -20.49 -62.92
CA ARG A 249 -20.68 -19.53 -61.97
C ARG A 249 -21.02 -20.16 -60.62
N ASN A 250 -21.41 -21.44 -60.60
CA ASN A 250 -21.78 -22.14 -59.36
C ASN A 250 -20.53 -22.46 -58.55
N GLY A 251 -19.49 -23.02 -59.18
CA GLY A 251 -18.18 -23.22 -58.56
C GLY A 251 -17.57 -21.91 -58.06
N THR A 252 -17.66 -20.83 -58.85
CA THR A 252 -17.24 -19.49 -58.41
C THR A 252 -18.01 -19.01 -57.17
N ALA A 253 -19.32 -19.20 -57.10
CA ALA A 253 -20.13 -18.84 -55.94
C ALA A 253 -19.78 -19.65 -54.68
N VAL A 254 -19.54 -20.96 -54.82
CA VAL A 254 -19.10 -21.83 -53.72
C VAL A 254 -17.70 -21.44 -53.22
N ALA A 255 -16.77 -21.12 -54.12
CA ALA A 255 -15.44 -20.64 -53.74
C ALA A 255 -15.49 -19.32 -52.95
N LEU A 256 -16.37 -18.38 -53.35
CA LEU A 256 -16.61 -17.14 -52.59
C LEU A 256 -17.24 -17.40 -51.21
N ALA A 257 -18.15 -18.38 -51.10
CA ALA A 257 -18.74 -18.75 -49.82
C ALA A 257 -17.69 -19.35 -48.85
N LEU A 258 -16.79 -20.21 -49.35
CA LEU A 258 -15.66 -20.73 -48.56
C LEU A 258 -14.69 -19.62 -48.15
N ALA A 259 -14.37 -18.69 -49.07
CA ALA A 259 -13.52 -17.54 -48.79
C ALA A 259 -14.13 -16.55 -47.77
N TRP A 260 -15.46 -16.52 -47.65
CA TRP A 260 -16.16 -15.77 -46.61
C TRP A 260 -16.12 -16.49 -45.27
N ILE A 261 -16.36 -17.81 -45.24
CA ILE A 261 -16.50 -18.58 -43.99
C ILE A 261 -15.15 -18.84 -43.32
N LEU A 262 -14.15 -19.33 -44.07
CA LEU A 262 -12.88 -19.83 -43.51
C LEU A 262 -12.12 -18.81 -42.63
N PRO A 263 -12.02 -17.51 -42.99
CA PRO A 263 -11.34 -16.54 -42.14
C PRO A 263 -11.98 -16.33 -40.76
N ASN A 264 -13.29 -16.58 -40.59
CA ASN A 264 -13.94 -16.41 -39.28
C ASN A 264 -13.42 -17.40 -38.24
N PHE A 265 -12.97 -18.60 -38.64
CA PHE A 265 -12.34 -19.53 -37.70
C PHE A 265 -10.98 -19.01 -37.19
N VAL A 266 -10.23 -18.30 -38.05
CA VAL A 266 -8.97 -17.65 -37.66
C VAL A 266 -9.24 -16.45 -36.74
N LEU A 267 -10.29 -15.68 -37.00
CA LEU A 267 -10.72 -14.59 -36.12
C LEU A 267 -11.22 -15.12 -34.77
N LEU A 268 -12.03 -16.17 -34.74
CA LEU A 268 -12.47 -16.81 -33.49
C LEU A 268 -11.29 -17.31 -32.65
N ALA A 269 -10.28 -17.91 -33.28
CA ALA A 269 -9.05 -18.32 -32.60
C ALA A 269 -8.22 -17.13 -32.10
N SER A 270 -8.21 -16.02 -32.85
CA SER A 270 -7.58 -14.75 -32.45
C SER A 270 -8.27 -14.13 -31.23
N ASP A 271 -9.61 -14.05 -31.25
CA ASP A 271 -10.41 -13.47 -30.17
C ASP A 271 -10.27 -14.32 -28.88
N TYR A 272 -10.29 -15.65 -29.01
CA TYR A 272 -10.00 -16.55 -27.89
C TYR A 272 -8.58 -16.36 -27.34
N PHE A 273 -7.56 -16.21 -28.20
CA PHE A 273 -6.18 -15.96 -27.76
C PHE A 273 -6.03 -14.62 -27.03
N GLU A 274 -6.72 -13.57 -27.48
CA GLU A 274 -6.77 -12.28 -26.80
C GLU A 274 -7.38 -12.39 -25.40
N MET A 275 -8.52 -13.08 -25.27
CA MET A 275 -9.19 -13.27 -23.98
C MET A 275 -8.42 -14.19 -23.03
N ALA A 276 -7.96 -15.35 -23.49
CA ALA A 276 -7.45 -16.42 -22.64
C ALA A 276 -5.92 -16.38 -22.38
N VAL A 277 -5.13 -15.77 -23.27
CA VAL A 277 -3.66 -15.79 -23.17
C VAL A 277 -3.06 -14.41 -22.90
N LEU A 278 -3.65 -13.34 -23.47
CA LEU A 278 -3.09 -12.00 -23.32
C LEU A 278 -3.56 -11.32 -22.02
N GLU A 279 -4.81 -11.53 -21.59
CA GLU A 279 -5.44 -11.03 -20.34
C GLU A 279 -4.81 -9.76 -19.70
N MET A 280 -4.68 -8.70 -20.50
CA MET A 280 -4.01 -7.46 -20.06
C MET A 280 -4.77 -6.80 -18.90
N GLY A 281 -6.10 -6.93 -18.89
CA GLY A 281 -6.97 -6.36 -17.87
C GLY A 281 -6.69 -6.89 -16.46
N PHE A 282 -6.34 -8.17 -16.28
CA PHE A 282 -5.94 -8.67 -14.97
C PHE A 282 -4.65 -8.03 -14.48
N ASN A 283 -3.63 -7.95 -15.34
CA ASN A 283 -2.30 -7.46 -14.99
C ASN A 283 -2.31 -5.99 -14.52
N ILE A 284 -3.05 -5.11 -15.19
CA ILE A 284 -3.18 -3.69 -14.75
C ILE A 284 -3.97 -3.62 -13.43
N ARG A 285 -5.10 -4.32 -13.32
CA ARG A 285 -5.93 -4.31 -12.09
C ARG A 285 -5.17 -4.83 -10.89
N TYR A 286 -4.41 -5.91 -11.05
CA TYR A 286 -3.54 -6.49 -10.02
C TYR A 286 -2.47 -5.48 -9.57
N TYR A 287 -1.74 -4.90 -10.53
CA TYR A 287 -0.69 -3.91 -10.23
C TYR A 287 -1.22 -2.70 -9.46
N LEU A 288 -2.33 -2.10 -9.92
CA LEU A 288 -2.93 -0.92 -9.26
C LEU A 288 -3.47 -1.27 -7.87
N ARG A 289 -4.18 -2.41 -7.71
CA ARG A 289 -4.74 -2.84 -6.41
C ARG A 289 -3.66 -3.09 -5.37
N VAL A 290 -2.59 -3.80 -5.75
CA VAL A 290 -1.48 -4.11 -4.84
C VAL A 290 -0.74 -2.84 -4.42
N ASN A 291 -0.42 -1.94 -5.37
CA ASN A 291 0.26 -0.69 -5.05
C ASN A 291 -0.61 0.28 -4.22
N LEU A 292 -1.91 0.39 -4.52
CA LEU A 292 -2.84 1.21 -3.75
C LEU A 292 -2.99 0.70 -2.31
N PHE A 293 -3.20 -0.62 -2.13
CA PHE A 293 -3.27 -1.23 -0.81
C PHE A 293 -1.95 -1.09 -0.04
N ARG A 294 -0.80 -1.33 -0.69
CA ARG A 294 0.52 -1.13 -0.06
C ARG A 294 0.73 0.31 0.39
N LYS A 295 0.40 1.31 -0.45
CA LYS A 295 0.53 2.72 -0.08
C LYS A 295 -0.41 3.11 1.07
N TYR A 296 -1.65 2.61 1.08
CA TYR A 296 -2.63 2.85 2.13
C TYR A 296 -2.13 2.43 3.52
N LEU A 297 -1.46 1.27 3.64
CA LEU A 297 -0.87 0.79 4.89
C LEU A 297 0.18 1.75 5.48
N TYR A 298 0.84 2.56 4.64
CA TYR A 298 1.84 3.54 5.05
C TYR A 298 1.33 5.00 5.06
N TYR A 299 0.08 5.29 4.70
CA TYR A 299 -0.49 6.64 4.77
C TYR A 299 -0.29 7.30 6.14
N THR A 300 -0.04 8.61 6.17
CA THR A 300 -0.08 9.39 7.42
C THR A 300 -1.50 9.40 8.01
N GLN A 301 -1.63 9.74 9.30
CA GLN A 301 -2.95 9.92 9.93
C GLN A 301 -3.84 10.93 9.17
N GLN A 302 -3.26 11.96 8.56
CA GLN A 302 -4.00 12.95 7.77
C GLN A 302 -4.49 12.31 6.46
N SER A 303 -3.61 11.61 5.72
CA SER A 303 -3.98 10.88 4.50
C SER A 303 -5.06 9.82 4.74
N ARG A 304 -4.96 9.03 5.82
CA ARG A 304 -6.02 8.05 6.21
C ARG A 304 -7.36 8.71 6.56
N SER A 305 -7.36 9.95 7.06
CA SER A 305 -8.62 10.67 7.34
C SER A 305 -9.30 11.19 6.07
N ARG A 306 -8.56 11.36 4.97
CA ARG A 306 -9.08 11.75 3.65
C ARG A 306 -9.58 10.56 2.83
N VAL A 307 -9.02 9.36 3.07
CA VAL A 307 -9.41 8.12 2.39
C VAL A 307 -9.95 7.14 3.43
N PRO A 308 -11.24 7.22 3.81
CA PRO A 308 -11.86 6.20 4.65
C PRO A 308 -11.83 4.84 3.94
N ILE A 309 -11.91 3.76 4.72
CA ILE A 309 -11.75 2.39 4.22
C ILE A 309 -12.83 1.99 3.18
N GLN A 310 -13.97 2.67 3.19
CA GLN A 310 -15.05 2.50 2.22
C GLN A 310 -14.66 3.03 0.82
N ASP A 311 -13.95 4.17 0.75
CA ASP A 311 -13.53 4.80 -0.50
C ASP A 311 -12.37 3.98 -1.08
N LEU A 312 -11.45 3.50 -0.24
CA LEU A 312 -10.44 2.52 -0.64
C LEU A 312 -11.09 1.24 -1.21
N LYS A 313 -12.19 0.75 -0.59
CA LYS A 313 -12.92 -0.42 -1.08
C LYS A 313 -13.54 -0.15 -2.45
N ILE A 314 -14.25 0.97 -2.63
CA ILE A 314 -14.82 1.38 -3.92
C ILE A 314 -13.69 1.48 -4.96
N SER A 315 -12.57 2.12 -4.62
CA SER A 315 -11.47 2.28 -5.56
C SER A 315 -10.78 0.98 -5.95
N MET A 316 -10.65 0.02 -5.02
CA MET A 316 -10.15 -1.32 -5.34
C MET A 316 -11.17 -2.17 -6.11
N MET A 317 -12.44 -2.16 -5.73
CA MET A 317 -13.44 -3.10 -6.24
C MET A 317 -14.11 -2.63 -7.54
N ASP A 318 -14.36 -1.33 -7.68
CA ASP A 318 -15.16 -0.74 -8.77
C ASP A 318 -14.32 0.20 -9.66
N ASP A 319 -13.65 1.20 -9.08
CA ASP A 319 -12.92 2.23 -9.85
C ASP A 319 -11.77 1.64 -10.67
N ILE A 320 -10.92 0.80 -10.07
CA ILE A 320 -9.77 0.19 -10.78
C ILE A 320 -10.25 -0.73 -11.93
N PRO A 321 -11.24 -1.62 -11.75
CA PRO A 321 -11.79 -2.37 -12.87
C PRO A 321 -12.40 -1.51 -13.97
N GLU A 322 -13.17 -0.47 -13.60
CA GLU A 322 -13.76 0.46 -14.55
C GLU A 322 -12.70 1.24 -15.34
N LEU A 323 -11.67 1.77 -14.66
CA LEU A 323 -10.53 2.44 -15.28
C LEU A 323 -9.81 1.53 -16.30
N VAL A 324 -9.69 0.24 -16.01
CA VAL A 324 -9.01 -0.69 -16.91
C VAL A 324 -9.89 -1.10 -18.09
N SER A 325 -11.19 -1.35 -17.88
CA SER A 325 -12.11 -1.76 -18.95
C SER A 325 -12.57 -0.59 -19.83
N GLU A 326 -13.03 0.51 -19.24
CA GLU A 326 -13.54 1.70 -19.93
C GLU A 326 -12.43 2.71 -20.28
N GLY A 327 -11.25 2.61 -19.66
CA GLY A 327 -10.09 3.46 -19.95
C GLY A 327 -9.07 2.81 -20.88
N TYR A 328 -8.30 1.81 -20.40
CA TYR A 328 -7.19 1.25 -21.20
C TYR A 328 -7.67 0.32 -22.33
N LEU A 329 -8.54 -0.65 -22.04
CA LEU A 329 -8.89 -1.69 -23.01
C LEU A 329 -9.72 -1.15 -24.21
N ILE A 330 -10.56 -0.14 -24.00
CA ILE A 330 -11.40 0.40 -25.08
C ILE A 330 -10.61 1.10 -26.19
N VAL A 331 -9.34 1.46 -25.94
CA VAL A 331 -8.42 1.98 -26.97
C VAL A 331 -8.21 0.97 -28.10
N PHE A 332 -8.18 -0.33 -27.79
CA PHE A 332 -8.05 -1.39 -28.80
C PHE A 332 -9.30 -1.49 -29.68
N GLU A 333 -10.49 -1.37 -29.10
CA GLU A 333 -11.74 -1.32 -29.87
C GLU A 333 -11.76 -0.07 -30.78
N LEU A 334 -11.42 1.10 -30.25
CA LEU A 334 -11.33 2.34 -31.03
C LEU A 334 -10.33 2.22 -32.19
N TRP A 335 -9.18 1.62 -31.95
CA TRP A 335 -8.16 1.34 -32.98
C TRP A 335 -8.69 0.40 -34.07
N ALA A 336 -9.38 -0.68 -33.69
CA ALA A 336 -10.04 -1.57 -34.63
C ALA A 336 -11.12 -0.85 -35.47
N MET A 337 -11.94 0.01 -34.84
CA MET A 337 -12.97 0.79 -35.55
C MET A 337 -12.36 1.82 -36.51
N LEU A 338 -11.26 2.48 -36.15
CA LEU A 338 -10.51 3.37 -37.04
C LEU A 338 -9.98 2.62 -38.27
N GLY A 339 -9.47 1.41 -38.09
CA GLY A 339 -9.06 0.55 -39.21
C GLY A 339 -10.22 0.17 -40.14
N LYS A 340 -11.40 -0.17 -39.60
CA LYS A 340 -12.62 -0.41 -40.40
C LYS A 340 -13.06 0.82 -41.17
N ILE A 341 -12.98 2.02 -40.57
CA ILE A 341 -13.27 3.29 -41.25
C ILE A 341 -12.24 3.57 -42.36
N ALA A 342 -10.95 3.26 -42.15
CA ALA A 342 -9.94 3.36 -43.21
C ALA A 342 -10.23 2.40 -44.39
N CYS A 343 -10.74 1.19 -44.11
CA CYS A 343 -11.19 0.25 -45.13
C CYS A 343 -12.40 0.79 -45.92
N ILE A 344 -13.39 1.37 -45.24
CA ILE A 344 -14.53 2.06 -45.87
C ILE A 344 -14.05 3.24 -46.73
N ALA A 345 -13.14 4.07 -46.21
CA ALA A 345 -12.58 5.22 -46.90
C ALA A 345 -11.88 4.82 -48.19
N PHE A 346 -11.03 3.79 -48.14
CA PHE A 346 -10.33 3.25 -49.31
C PHE A 346 -11.30 2.75 -50.38
N PHE A 347 -12.35 2.01 -49.99
CA PHE A 347 -13.38 1.54 -50.92
C PHE A 347 -14.16 2.70 -51.55
N MET A 348 -14.63 3.65 -50.74
CA MET A 348 -15.38 4.84 -51.16
C MET A 348 -14.59 5.71 -52.15
N LEU A 349 -13.36 6.10 -51.79
CA LEU A 349 -12.52 6.96 -52.61
C LEU A 349 -12.13 6.31 -53.94
N ARG A 350 -11.93 4.98 -53.96
CA ARG A 350 -11.56 4.24 -55.17
C ARG A 350 -12.72 4.01 -56.13
N LYS A 351 -13.95 3.80 -55.63
CA LYS A 351 -15.14 3.61 -56.49
C LYS A 351 -15.82 4.93 -56.85
N HIS A 352 -16.21 5.75 -55.87
CA HIS A 352 -17.06 6.93 -56.06
C HIS A 352 -16.64 8.11 -55.16
N PRO A 353 -15.61 8.90 -55.54
CA PRO A 353 -15.12 10.01 -54.72
C PRO A 353 -16.18 11.10 -54.44
N SER A 354 -17.15 11.29 -55.35
CA SER A 354 -18.28 12.21 -55.15
C SER A 354 -19.23 11.80 -54.00
N SER A 355 -19.21 10.53 -53.59
CA SER A 355 -20.05 9.98 -52.51
C SER A 355 -19.31 9.92 -51.17
N ALA A 356 -18.04 10.36 -51.10
CA ALA A 356 -17.23 10.28 -49.88
C ALA A 356 -17.53 11.41 -48.87
N LEU A 357 -18.50 12.30 -49.12
CA LEU A 357 -18.79 13.47 -48.26
C LEU A 357 -19.06 13.12 -46.78
N PRO A 358 -19.81 12.04 -46.43
CA PRO A 358 -19.98 11.63 -45.03
C PRO A 358 -18.68 11.33 -44.30
N LEU A 359 -17.67 10.78 -44.99
CA LEU A 359 -16.39 10.40 -44.38
C LEU A 359 -15.68 11.61 -43.73
N PHE A 360 -15.85 12.80 -44.29
CA PHE A 360 -15.28 14.04 -43.77
C PHE A 360 -16.26 14.81 -42.87
N ALA A 361 -17.57 14.72 -43.14
CA ALA A 361 -18.58 15.41 -42.35
C ALA A 361 -18.69 14.85 -40.92
N TYR A 362 -18.67 13.52 -40.76
CA TYR A 362 -18.85 12.89 -39.44
C TYR A 362 -17.73 13.26 -38.44
N PRO A 363 -16.42 13.16 -38.76
CA PRO A 363 -15.36 13.57 -37.83
C PRO A 363 -15.46 15.04 -37.40
N VAL A 364 -15.82 15.95 -38.31
CA VAL A 364 -15.94 17.39 -37.99
C VAL A 364 -17.13 17.64 -37.06
N ILE A 365 -18.30 17.08 -37.36
CA ILE A 365 -19.49 17.21 -36.51
C ILE A 365 -19.23 16.58 -35.13
N LEU A 366 -18.63 15.39 -35.10
CA LEU A 366 -18.29 14.67 -33.87
C LEU A 366 -17.28 15.45 -33.01
N ALA A 367 -16.23 16.03 -33.61
CA ALA A 367 -15.22 16.80 -32.88
C ALA A 367 -15.80 18.09 -32.26
N ILE A 368 -16.64 18.82 -32.99
CA ILE A 368 -17.35 20.00 -32.47
C ILE A 368 -18.27 19.57 -31.31
N TYR A 369 -19.05 18.51 -31.53
CA TYR A 369 -20.01 18.00 -30.55
C TYR A 369 -19.35 17.50 -29.26
N LEU A 370 -18.29 16.70 -29.36
CA LEU A 370 -17.49 16.23 -28.22
C LEU A 370 -16.93 17.40 -27.42
N ARG A 371 -16.38 18.42 -28.10
CA ARG A 371 -15.84 19.62 -27.44
C ARG A 371 -16.91 20.44 -26.71
N CYS A 372 -18.10 20.59 -27.30
CA CYS A 372 -19.21 21.31 -26.67
C CYS A 372 -19.85 20.54 -25.50
N THR A 373 -19.78 19.21 -25.49
CA THR A 373 -20.41 18.36 -24.47
C THR A 373 -19.48 17.93 -23.33
N TYR A 374 -18.15 18.05 -23.50
CA TYR A 374 -17.13 17.57 -22.58
C TYR A 374 -17.32 18.00 -21.12
N HIS A 375 -17.29 19.30 -20.82
CA HIS A 375 -17.36 19.79 -19.44
C HIS A 375 -18.67 19.37 -18.75
N ARG A 376 -19.81 19.60 -19.40
CA ARG A 376 -21.12 19.21 -18.88
C ARG A 376 -21.24 17.69 -18.64
N ARG A 377 -20.55 16.87 -19.43
CA ARG A 377 -20.50 15.41 -19.22
C ARG A 377 -19.76 15.08 -17.92
N LEU A 378 -18.55 15.63 -17.73
CA LEU A 378 -17.77 15.39 -16.52
C LEU A 378 -18.48 15.91 -15.27
N ASP A 379 -19.03 17.12 -15.31
CA ASP A 379 -19.75 17.71 -14.16
C ASP A 379 -20.97 16.88 -13.72
N LEU A 380 -21.63 16.17 -14.65
CA LEU A 380 -22.75 15.28 -14.36
C LEU A 380 -22.30 13.89 -13.86
N MET A 381 -21.13 13.41 -14.32
CA MET A 381 -20.55 12.15 -13.85
C MET A 381 -20.00 12.29 -12.44
N ALA A 382 -19.22 13.34 -12.15
CA ALA A 382 -18.65 13.59 -10.83
C ALA A 382 -19.73 13.68 -9.73
N LYS A 383 -20.83 14.39 -10.00
CA LYS A 383 -21.97 14.48 -9.07
C LYS A 383 -22.68 13.15 -8.85
N GLU A 384 -22.77 12.30 -9.87
CA GLU A 384 -23.37 10.98 -9.69
C GLU A 384 -22.49 10.10 -8.79
N GLY A 385 -21.16 10.14 -9.00
CA GLY A 385 -20.19 9.47 -8.14
C GLY A 385 -20.25 9.95 -6.68
N GLU A 386 -20.31 11.26 -6.46
CA GLU A 386 -20.51 11.88 -5.13
C GLU A 386 -21.75 11.31 -4.42
N GLY A 387 -22.91 11.31 -5.10
CA GLY A 387 -24.14 10.74 -4.56
C GLY A 387 -24.11 9.23 -4.33
N GLN A 388 -23.26 8.48 -5.05
CA GLN A 388 -23.04 7.05 -4.79
C GLN A 388 -22.13 6.81 -3.58
N SER A 389 -21.08 7.64 -3.41
CA SER A 389 -20.21 7.60 -2.24
C SER A 389 -21.01 7.88 -0.95
N ASP A 390 -21.82 8.95 -0.93
CA ASP A 390 -22.68 9.32 0.19
C ASP A 390 -23.54 8.15 0.69
N THR A 391 -24.22 7.45 -0.23
CA THR A 391 -25.07 6.30 0.14
C THR A 391 -24.29 5.14 0.75
N THR A 392 -23.08 4.89 0.25
CA THR A 392 -22.21 3.81 0.75
C THR A 392 -21.60 4.16 2.10
N GLY A 393 -21.21 5.42 2.27
CA GLY A 393 -20.67 5.94 3.54
C GLY A 393 -21.67 5.85 4.69
N VAL A 394 -22.93 6.21 4.44
CA VAL A 394 -24.00 6.08 5.44
C VAL A 394 -24.23 4.63 5.84
N VAL A 395 -24.22 3.67 4.90
CA VAL A 395 -24.36 2.24 5.25
C VAL A 395 -23.21 1.76 6.14
N MET A 396 -21.97 2.20 5.88
CA MET A 396 -20.83 1.86 6.72
C MET A 396 -20.89 2.52 8.12
N GLU A 397 -21.28 3.79 8.20
CA GLU A 397 -21.50 4.49 9.48
C GLU A 397 -22.61 3.83 10.32
N LEU A 398 -23.72 3.45 9.68
CA LEU A 398 -24.82 2.74 10.33
C LEU A 398 -24.39 1.34 10.82
N ASN A 399 -23.50 0.66 10.10
CA ASN A 399 -22.96 -0.63 10.56
C ASN A 399 -22.12 -0.48 11.84
N THR A 400 -21.19 0.49 11.89
CA THR A 400 -20.39 0.75 13.11
C THR A 400 -21.27 1.22 14.28
N SER A 401 -22.32 1.98 13.99
CA SER A 401 -23.26 2.50 14.98
C SER A 401 -24.42 1.56 15.33
N ARG A 402 -24.48 0.34 14.74
CA ARG A 402 -25.62 -0.60 14.88
C ARG A 402 -26.00 -0.88 16.33
N ARG A 403 -25.00 -1.06 17.21
CA ARG A 403 -25.24 -1.31 18.65
C ARG A 403 -25.83 -0.09 19.37
N LEU A 404 -25.45 1.12 18.98
CA LEU A 404 -26.04 2.35 19.51
C LEU A 404 -27.50 2.48 19.05
N LEU A 405 -27.75 2.29 17.76
CA LEU A 405 -29.09 2.36 17.17
C LEU A 405 -30.05 1.35 17.81
N SER A 406 -29.60 0.12 18.07
CA SER A 406 -30.42 -0.90 18.75
C SER A 406 -30.72 -0.58 20.22
N LEU A 407 -29.80 0.09 20.92
CA LEU A 407 -29.98 0.46 22.34
C LEU A 407 -30.89 1.68 22.55
N TYR A 408 -30.95 2.58 21.56
CA TYR A 408 -31.72 3.83 21.62
C TYR A 408 -32.98 3.82 20.73
N ASP A 409 -33.35 2.67 20.16
CA ASP A 409 -34.45 2.50 19.20
C ASP A 409 -34.39 3.47 17.99
N GLY A 410 -33.16 3.80 17.57
CA GLY A 410 -32.87 4.82 16.56
C GLY A 410 -33.11 4.38 15.11
N ASN A 411 -33.54 3.13 14.89
CA ASN A 411 -33.64 2.51 13.56
C ASN A 411 -34.55 3.30 12.59
N SER A 412 -35.66 3.85 13.09
CA SER A 412 -36.60 4.64 12.29
C SER A 412 -35.99 5.95 11.76
N VAL A 413 -35.14 6.60 12.55
CA VAL A 413 -34.42 7.82 12.16
C VAL A 413 -33.32 7.51 11.16
N ALA A 414 -32.58 6.41 11.37
CA ALA A 414 -31.56 5.94 10.45
C ALA A 414 -32.13 5.63 9.05
N VAL A 415 -33.25 4.89 8.99
CA VAL A 415 -33.94 4.56 7.72
C VAL A 415 -34.40 5.84 7.01
N ARG A 416 -35.02 6.79 7.72
CA ARG A 416 -35.48 8.03 7.10
C ARG A 416 -34.33 8.87 6.53
N ASN A 417 -33.22 8.99 7.26
CA ASN A 417 -32.04 9.70 6.75
C ASN A 417 -31.49 9.04 5.48
N PHE A 418 -31.47 7.69 5.43
CA PHE A 418 -31.05 6.95 4.25
C PHE A 418 -32.01 7.13 3.06
N GLU A 419 -33.32 7.15 3.29
CA GLU A 419 -34.32 7.48 2.25
C GLU A 419 -34.11 8.88 1.65
N GLU A 420 -33.85 9.90 2.49
CA GLU A 420 -33.59 11.26 2.03
C GLU A 420 -32.35 11.33 1.11
N ILE A 421 -31.30 10.57 1.40
CA ILE A 421 -30.06 10.51 0.60
C ILE A 421 -30.27 9.71 -0.70
N LEU A 422 -30.98 8.58 -0.67
CA LEU A 422 -31.36 7.83 -1.88
C LEU A 422 -32.21 8.69 -2.84
N HIS A 423 -33.09 9.53 -2.31
CA HIS A 423 -33.84 10.49 -3.12
C HIS A 423 -32.93 11.53 -3.79
N HIS A 424 -31.88 12.00 -3.11
CA HIS A 424 -30.87 12.89 -3.70
C HIS A 424 -30.08 12.19 -4.80
N GLN A 425 -29.47 11.04 -4.52
CA GLN A 425 -28.72 10.22 -5.50
C GLN A 425 -29.54 9.96 -6.77
N ARG A 426 -30.80 9.52 -6.62
CA ARG A 426 -31.70 9.25 -7.74
C ARG A 426 -31.89 10.47 -8.66
N SER A 427 -31.91 11.69 -8.10
CA SER A 427 -32.05 12.91 -8.91
C SER A 427 -30.84 13.14 -9.82
N LEU A 428 -29.63 12.92 -9.29
CA LEU A 428 -28.35 13.06 -9.99
C LEU A 428 -28.21 12.01 -11.11
N THR A 429 -28.47 10.74 -10.80
CA THR A 429 -28.48 9.64 -11.80
C THR A 429 -29.50 9.91 -12.93
N MET A 430 -30.66 10.49 -12.63
CA MET A 430 -31.68 10.79 -13.64
C MET A 430 -31.29 11.95 -14.57
N ASP A 431 -30.54 12.94 -14.08
CA ASP A 431 -30.02 14.02 -14.93
C ASP A 431 -28.88 13.53 -15.84
N LEU A 432 -27.99 12.66 -15.35
CA LEU A 432 -26.99 11.99 -16.18
C LEU A 432 -27.64 11.10 -17.25
N LYS A 433 -28.62 10.26 -16.89
CA LYS A 433 -29.36 9.41 -17.85
C LYS A 433 -30.11 10.23 -18.91
N ARG A 434 -30.71 11.37 -18.54
CA ARG A 434 -31.37 12.29 -19.49
C ARG A 434 -30.37 12.84 -20.51
N PHE A 435 -29.17 13.22 -20.06
CA PHE A 435 -28.10 13.71 -20.94
C PHE A 435 -27.59 12.60 -21.87
N GLN A 436 -27.28 11.41 -21.33
CA GLN A 436 -26.85 10.25 -22.12
C GLN A 436 -27.87 9.84 -23.19
N PHE A 437 -29.17 9.84 -22.88
CA PHE A 437 -30.23 9.52 -23.83
C PHE A 437 -30.19 10.39 -25.10
N TRP A 438 -30.13 11.71 -24.94
CA TRP A 438 -30.08 12.64 -26.08
C TRP A 438 -28.78 12.49 -26.87
N ASN A 439 -27.67 12.25 -26.19
CA ASN A 439 -26.37 12.06 -26.83
C ASN A 439 -26.34 10.81 -27.72
N ALA A 440 -27.00 9.73 -27.30
CA ALA A 440 -27.09 8.49 -28.10
C ALA A 440 -27.87 8.66 -29.41
N GLN A 441 -28.77 9.64 -29.51
CA GLN A 441 -29.58 9.88 -30.72
C GLN A 441 -28.83 10.64 -31.83
N VAL A 442 -27.77 11.38 -31.51
CA VAL A 442 -27.12 12.32 -32.45
C VAL A 442 -26.62 11.63 -33.73
N ILE A 443 -25.87 10.52 -33.59
CA ILE A 443 -25.29 9.81 -34.75
C ILE A 443 -26.36 9.11 -35.62
N PRO A 444 -27.34 8.36 -35.07
CA PRO A 444 -28.44 7.80 -35.87
C PRO A 444 -29.18 8.83 -36.73
N TRP A 445 -29.49 10.01 -36.21
CA TRP A 445 -30.17 11.07 -36.97
C TRP A 445 -29.30 11.64 -38.09
N ILE A 446 -28.01 11.88 -37.85
CA ILE A 446 -27.05 12.29 -38.89
C ILE A 446 -26.95 11.21 -39.99
N THR A 447 -26.94 9.94 -39.59
CA THR A 447 -26.88 8.80 -40.53
C THR A 447 -28.11 8.70 -41.40
N LEU A 448 -29.30 8.88 -40.82
CA LEU A 448 -30.57 8.88 -41.55
C LEU A 448 -30.62 10.01 -42.59
N LEU A 449 -30.17 11.21 -42.23
CA LEU A 449 -30.09 12.37 -43.15
C LEU A 449 -29.05 12.16 -44.27
N ALA A 450 -27.90 11.55 -43.95
CA ALA A 450 -26.87 11.22 -44.94
C ALA A 450 -27.38 10.18 -45.97
N ILE A 451 -28.07 9.12 -45.51
CA ILE A 451 -28.67 8.11 -46.38
C ILE A 451 -29.79 8.74 -47.23
N GLY A 452 -30.68 9.52 -46.64
CA GLY A 452 -31.79 10.18 -47.36
C GLY A 452 -31.31 11.14 -48.46
N SER A 453 -30.30 11.96 -48.18
CA SER A 453 -29.72 12.88 -49.17
C SER A 453 -28.99 12.15 -50.32
N TYR A 454 -28.33 11.02 -50.04
CA TYR A 454 -27.74 10.17 -51.07
C TYR A 454 -28.81 9.48 -51.94
N MET A 455 -29.87 8.96 -51.32
CA MET A 455 -31.01 8.37 -52.03
C MET A 455 -31.77 9.39 -52.89
N ALA A 456 -31.81 10.67 -52.52
CA ALA A 456 -32.46 11.71 -53.32
C ALA A 456 -31.63 12.16 -54.54
N SER A 457 -30.30 12.08 -54.48
CA SER A 457 -29.39 12.61 -55.49
C SER A 457 -28.90 11.54 -56.49
N SER A 458 -28.53 10.37 -56.00
CA SER A 458 -27.83 9.33 -56.76
C SER A 458 -28.63 8.56 -57.82
N PRO A 459 -29.95 8.34 -57.71
CA PRO A 459 -30.72 7.62 -58.73
C PRO A 459 -30.59 8.25 -60.13
N LYS A 460 -30.41 9.57 -60.22
CA LYS A 460 -30.17 10.27 -61.50
C LYS A 460 -28.88 9.81 -62.19
N VAL A 461 -27.84 9.49 -61.41
CA VAL A 461 -26.53 9.03 -61.89
C VAL A 461 -26.54 7.53 -62.24
N VAL A 462 -27.32 6.74 -61.51
CA VAL A 462 -27.57 5.32 -61.84
C VAL A 462 -28.35 5.21 -63.16
N LEU A 463 -29.43 5.97 -63.30
CA LEU A 463 -30.27 5.99 -64.51
C LEU A 463 -29.56 6.54 -65.76
N SER A 464 -28.54 7.40 -65.58
CA SER A 464 -27.68 7.86 -66.68
C SER A 464 -26.54 6.89 -67.00
N GLY A 465 -26.51 5.69 -66.43
CA GLY A 465 -25.47 4.68 -66.67
C GLY A 465 -24.12 4.98 -66.03
N GLY A 466 -24.02 5.99 -65.16
CA GLY A 466 -22.74 6.42 -64.57
C GLY A 466 -22.25 5.53 -63.41
N THR A 467 -23.11 4.69 -62.85
CA THR A 467 -22.80 3.78 -61.72
C THR A 467 -23.62 2.49 -61.82
N SER A 468 -23.05 1.34 -61.40
CA SER A 468 -23.80 0.08 -61.37
C SER A 468 -24.81 0.05 -60.21
N LEU A 469 -25.89 -0.71 -60.39
CA LEU A 469 -26.89 -0.92 -59.33
C LEU A 469 -26.27 -1.57 -58.08
N GLY A 470 -25.32 -2.49 -58.26
CA GLY A 470 -24.56 -3.10 -57.17
C GLY A 470 -23.73 -2.08 -56.40
N SER A 471 -23.09 -1.14 -57.10
CA SER A 471 -22.32 -0.06 -56.47
C SER A 471 -23.21 0.91 -55.69
N PHE A 472 -24.38 1.29 -56.23
CA PHE A 472 -25.36 2.13 -55.52
C PHE A 472 -25.86 1.48 -54.22
N LEU A 473 -26.29 0.21 -54.29
CA LEU A 473 -26.75 -0.54 -53.10
C LEU A 473 -25.61 -0.79 -52.10
N ALA A 474 -24.37 -0.99 -52.57
CA ALA A 474 -23.21 -1.06 -51.71
C ALA A 474 -22.97 0.28 -50.99
N THR A 475 -23.03 1.42 -51.68
CA THR A 475 -22.83 2.76 -51.08
C THR A 475 -23.85 3.07 -49.98
N VAL A 476 -25.14 2.72 -50.18
CA VAL A 476 -26.18 2.86 -49.14
C VAL A 476 -25.85 2.01 -47.90
N ASN A 477 -25.45 0.75 -48.09
CA ASN A 477 -25.09 -0.13 -46.96
C ASN A 477 -23.82 0.35 -46.24
N VAL A 478 -22.84 0.88 -46.98
CA VAL A 478 -21.61 1.45 -46.40
C VAL A 478 -21.89 2.74 -45.64
N TYR A 479 -22.86 3.57 -46.05
CA TYR A 479 -23.29 4.73 -45.26
C TYR A 479 -23.89 4.32 -43.91
N LYS A 480 -24.71 3.27 -43.88
CA LYS A 480 -25.25 2.72 -42.63
C LYS A 480 -24.13 2.20 -41.74
N ASP A 481 -23.26 1.34 -42.29
CA ASP A 481 -22.16 0.76 -41.53
C ASP A 481 -21.20 1.84 -41.00
N LEU A 482 -20.91 2.88 -41.79
CA LEU A 482 -20.12 4.04 -41.36
C LEU A 482 -20.76 4.77 -40.14
N GLY A 483 -22.08 4.96 -40.17
CA GLY A 483 -22.83 5.54 -39.05
C GLY A 483 -22.76 4.67 -37.80
N ASP A 484 -22.93 3.35 -37.94
CA ASP A 484 -22.81 2.39 -36.84
C ASP A 484 -21.39 2.39 -36.24
N ARG A 485 -20.32 2.46 -37.07
CA ARG A 485 -18.92 2.60 -36.59
C ARG A 485 -18.68 3.90 -35.84
N PHE A 486 -19.17 5.05 -36.34
CA PHE A 486 -19.04 6.32 -35.64
C PHE A 486 -19.87 6.37 -34.34
N SER A 487 -21.00 5.67 -34.27
CA SER A 487 -21.76 5.50 -33.03
C SER A 487 -20.94 4.72 -31.99
N THR A 488 -20.28 3.64 -32.39
CA THR A 488 -19.39 2.88 -31.49
C THR A 488 -18.19 3.71 -31.05
N ILE A 489 -17.57 4.51 -31.93
CA ILE A 489 -16.50 5.44 -31.56
C ILE A 489 -16.98 6.48 -30.53
N LEU A 490 -18.17 7.05 -30.70
CA LEU A 490 -18.75 7.98 -29.71
C LEU A 490 -19.01 7.31 -28.35
N LYS A 491 -19.43 6.03 -28.34
CA LYS A 491 -19.55 5.23 -27.11
C LYS A 491 -18.18 5.04 -26.44
N GLY A 492 -17.16 4.63 -27.20
CA GLY A 492 -15.78 4.47 -26.69
C GLY A 492 -15.20 5.78 -26.13
N PHE A 493 -15.38 6.92 -26.80
CA PHE A 493 -15.01 8.23 -26.26
C PHE A 493 -15.79 8.62 -25.00
N THR A 494 -17.00 8.10 -24.82
CA THR A 494 -17.82 8.35 -23.62
C THR A 494 -17.35 7.49 -22.46
N ALA A 495 -17.02 6.22 -22.68
CA ALA A 495 -16.37 5.33 -21.71
C ALA A 495 -15.00 5.85 -21.28
N LEU A 496 -14.14 6.26 -22.22
CA LEU A 496 -12.87 6.93 -21.92
C LEU A 496 -13.08 8.15 -21.01
N SER A 497 -14.12 8.96 -21.27
CA SER A 497 -14.43 10.12 -20.42
C SER A 497 -15.01 9.74 -19.06
N LYS A 498 -15.70 8.60 -18.95
CA LYS A 498 -16.22 8.07 -17.69
C LYS A 498 -15.06 7.60 -16.81
N SER A 499 -14.08 6.89 -17.39
CA SER A 499 -12.84 6.46 -16.71
C SER A 499 -11.95 7.59 -16.15
N ILE A 500 -12.17 8.85 -16.54
CA ILE A 500 -11.42 10.00 -15.99
C ILE A 500 -11.74 10.22 -14.50
N SER A 501 -12.99 10.00 -14.08
CA SER A 501 -13.39 10.19 -12.67
C SER A 501 -12.69 9.22 -11.71
N PRO A 502 -12.79 7.88 -11.90
CA PRO A 502 -12.02 6.93 -11.08
C PRO A 502 -10.51 7.17 -11.20
N LEU A 503 -9.99 7.55 -12.39
CA LEU A 503 -8.57 7.87 -12.54
C LEU A 503 -8.14 9.05 -11.66
N CYS A 504 -8.90 10.15 -11.60
CA CYS A 504 -8.56 11.30 -10.75
C CYS A 504 -8.52 10.91 -9.27
N GLY A 505 -9.52 10.18 -8.79
CA GLY A 505 -9.57 9.66 -7.41
C GLY A 505 -8.39 8.74 -7.09
N ILE A 506 -8.15 7.71 -7.91
CA ILE A 506 -7.01 6.79 -7.77
C ILE A 506 -5.68 7.55 -7.83
N THR A 507 -5.58 8.59 -8.68
CA THR A 507 -4.37 9.41 -8.81
C THR A 507 -4.09 10.23 -7.56
N LEU A 508 -5.10 10.80 -6.90
CA LEU A 508 -4.90 11.46 -5.60
C LEU A 508 -4.50 10.45 -4.51
N GLN A 509 -5.21 9.33 -4.42
CA GLN A 509 -4.91 8.27 -3.44
C GLN A 509 -3.47 7.74 -3.62
N LEU A 510 -3.05 7.43 -4.84
CA LEU A 510 -1.69 6.95 -5.14
C LEU A 510 -0.60 8.01 -4.95
N ASN A 511 -0.92 9.28 -4.71
CA ASN A 511 0.06 10.34 -4.44
C ASN A 511 0.01 10.91 -3.01
N TYR A 512 -0.95 10.52 -2.16
CA TYR A 512 -1.01 11.03 -0.78
C TYR A 512 0.22 10.66 0.07
N GLU A 513 0.54 11.55 1.01
CA GLU A 513 1.71 11.44 1.87
C GLU A 513 1.70 10.16 2.73
N THR A 514 2.89 9.57 2.89
CA THR A 514 3.13 8.38 3.72
C THR A 514 4.03 8.71 4.92
N GLU A 515 4.02 7.85 5.94
CA GLU A 515 4.87 7.97 7.13
C GLU A 515 6.34 7.59 6.88
N VAL A 516 6.68 7.00 5.73
CA VAL A 516 7.99 6.38 5.50
C VAL A 516 9.13 7.41 5.40
N PRO A 517 8.97 8.60 4.76
CA PRO A 517 9.98 9.66 4.80
C PRO A 517 10.31 10.13 6.22
N ALA A 518 9.29 10.28 7.07
CA ALA A 518 9.48 10.61 8.49
C ALA A 518 10.20 9.48 9.26
N LYS A 519 9.92 8.21 8.93
CA LYS A 519 10.64 7.05 9.48
C LYS A 519 12.10 7.02 9.02
N LYS A 520 12.43 7.37 7.77
CA LYS A 520 13.82 7.54 7.30
C LYS A 520 14.55 8.62 8.09
N GLU A 521 13.94 9.80 8.29
CA GLU A 521 14.57 10.90 9.03
C GLU A 521 14.84 10.52 10.51
N VAL A 522 13.88 9.86 11.16
CA VAL A 522 14.05 9.34 12.54
C VAL A 522 15.11 8.24 12.58
N PHE A 523 15.15 7.34 11.60
CA PHE A 523 16.18 6.31 11.49
C PHE A 523 17.59 6.93 11.34
N GLN A 524 17.78 7.87 10.42
CA GLN A 524 19.06 8.54 10.18
C GLN A 524 19.60 9.25 11.43
N ARG A 525 18.74 9.92 12.20
CA ARG A 525 19.11 10.55 13.49
C ARG A 525 19.49 9.54 14.57
N ARG A 526 18.77 8.42 14.66
CA ARG A 526 19.10 7.32 15.60
C ARG A 526 20.40 6.61 15.22
N GLU A 527 20.67 6.47 13.93
CA GLU A 527 21.91 5.91 13.40
C GLU A 527 23.11 6.83 13.68
N SER A 528 23.03 8.13 13.36
CA SER A 528 24.13 9.07 13.62
C SER A 528 24.49 9.14 15.11
N PHE A 529 23.50 9.25 16.00
CA PHE A 529 23.73 9.19 17.45
C PHE A 529 24.40 7.88 17.88
N THR A 530 23.99 6.74 17.33
CA THR A 530 24.59 5.44 17.66
C THR A 530 26.06 5.39 17.26
N LEU A 531 26.40 5.91 16.07
CA LEU A 531 27.78 6.00 15.58
C LEU A 531 28.63 6.97 16.40
N ASP A 532 28.08 8.14 16.76
CA ASP A 532 28.76 9.14 17.60
C ASP A 532 29.02 8.60 19.02
N TRP A 533 28.03 7.95 19.62
CA TRP A 533 28.14 7.34 20.94
C TRP A 533 29.19 6.22 20.95
N LEU A 534 29.16 5.33 19.96
CA LEU A 534 30.15 4.26 19.83
C LEU A 534 31.56 4.83 19.59
N THR A 535 31.70 5.90 18.81
CA THR A 535 33.00 6.55 18.58
C THR A 535 33.56 7.15 19.87
N GLN A 536 32.70 7.74 20.71
CA GLN A 536 33.09 8.31 22.00
C GLN A 536 33.44 7.22 23.05
N HIS A 537 32.73 6.09 23.05
CA HIS A 537 32.86 5.03 24.07
C HIS A 537 33.66 3.80 23.61
N ALA A 538 34.16 3.78 22.36
CA ALA A 538 35.08 2.76 21.85
C ALA A 538 36.32 2.52 22.74
N PRO A 539 36.98 3.55 23.33
CA PRO A 539 38.15 3.32 24.19
C PRO A 539 37.85 2.53 25.47
N SER A 540 36.60 2.60 25.95
CA SER A 540 36.09 1.84 27.11
C SER A 540 35.72 0.39 26.77
N GLY A 541 35.69 0.01 25.48
CA GLY A 541 35.18 -1.29 25.04
C GLY A 541 33.67 -1.47 25.26
N ALA A 542 32.92 -0.38 25.15
CA ALA A 542 31.46 -0.38 25.30
C ALA A 542 30.76 -1.12 24.14
N SER A 543 29.68 -1.82 24.47
CA SER A 543 28.81 -2.54 23.54
C SER A 543 27.69 -1.65 22.98
N LEU A 544 27.02 -2.11 21.91
CA LEU A 544 25.74 -1.55 21.47
C LEU A 544 24.64 -1.68 22.54
N ASP A 545 24.62 -2.80 23.27
CA ASP A 545 23.65 -3.05 24.36
C ASP A 545 23.85 -2.12 25.58
N ASP A 546 24.98 -1.39 25.65
CA ASP A 546 25.25 -0.42 26.72
C ASP A 546 24.65 0.96 26.41
N ILE A 547 24.12 1.20 25.20
CA ILE A 547 23.55 2.49 24.79
C ILE A 547 22.22 2.72 25.54
N PRO A 548 22.11 3.76 26.40
CA PRO A 548 20.86 4.06 27.09
C PRO A 548 19.81 4.63 26.13
N ILE A 549 18.54 4.52 26.50
CA ILE A 549 17.44 5.29 25.89
C ILE A 549 17.51 6.71 26.46
N VAL A 550 17.73 7.73 25.62
CA VAL A 550 17.98 9.11 26.06
C VAL A 550 16.88 10.06 25.57
N PHE A 551 16.36 10.87 26.48
CA PHE A 551 15.56 12.05 26.17
C PHE A 551 16.48 13.27 26.28
N MET A 552 16.52 14.07 25.23
CA MET A 552 17.34 15.29 25.14
C MET A 552 16.42 16.51 25.02
N ASP A 553 16.12 17.12 26.17
CA ASP A 553 15.33 18.34 26.32
C ASP A 553 13.98 18.30 25.57
N ALA A 554 13.35 17.13 25.55
CA ALA A 554 12.12 16.86 24.82
C ALA A 554 10.94 17.68 25.39
N THR A 555 10.17 18.32 24.52
CA THR A 555 8.91 19.01 24.85
C THR A 555 7.76 18.57 23.95
N ILE A 556 6.53 18.67 24.45
CA ILE A 556 5.31 18.43 23.67
C ILE A 556 4.27 19.50 24.00
N VAL A 557 3.81 20.22 22.96
CA VAL A 557 2.82 21.32 23.07
C VAL A 557 1.48 20.88 23.69
N HIS A 558 1.09 19.63 23.45
CA HIS A 558 -0.19 19.04 23.86
C HIS A 558 -0.16 18.31 25.22
N SER A 559 1.01 18.13 25.86
CA SER A 559 1.14 17.36 27.10
C SER A 559 1.37 18.27 28.31
N PRO A 560 0.49 18.30 29.33
CA PRO A 560 0.61 19.21 30.47
C PRO A 560 1.98 19.21 31.16
N SER A 561 2.55 18.03 31.47
CA SER A 561 3.89 17.93 32.09
C SER A 561 5.07 18.30 31.20
N MET A 562 4.94 18.14 29.88
CA MET A 562 6.06 18.27 28.92
C MET A 562 5.97 19.55 28.09
N LYS A 563 4.97 20.41 28.36
CA LYS A 563 4.77 21.69 27.69
C LYS A 563 5.59 22.84 28.28
N ARG A 564 5.76 22.86 29.60
CA ARG A 564 6.36 24.00 30.33
C ARG A 564 7.87 23.85 30.60
N LYS A 565 8.37 22.62 30.61
CA LYS A 565 9.75 22.31 30.99
C LYS A 565 10.27 21.17 30.11
N ALA A 566 11.43 21.40 29.50
CA ALA A 566 12.13 20.39 28.72
C ALA A 566 12.48 19.18 29.60
N PHE A 567 12.28 17.99 29.05
CA PHE A 567 12.53 16.72 29.73
C PHE A 567 13.81 16.08 29.20
N SER A 568 14.80 15.94 30.09
CA SER A 568 16.02 15.16 29.87
C SER A 568 16.08 14.04 30.90
N ALA A 569 16.24 12.80 30.43
CA ALA A 569 16.36 11.60 31.25
C ALA A 569 16.97 10.44 30.47
N GLU A 570 17.51 9.47 31.21
CA GLU A 570 18.10 8.24 30.68
C GLU A 570 17.37 7.02 31.26
N ALA A 571 16.99 6.10 30.38
CA ALA A 571 16.48 4.78 30.72
C ALA A 571 17.58 3.74 30.41
N PRO A 572 18.19 3.11 31.44
CA PRO A 572 19.19 2.07 31.23
C PRO A 572 18.53 0.79 30.72
N GLN A 573 19.19 0.11 29.77
CA GLN A 573 18.70 -1.16 29.24
C GLN A 573 18.64 -2.25 30.35
N GLY A 574 17.69 -3.16 30.23
CA GLY A 574 17.52 -4.28 31.17
C GLY A 574 16.83 -3.91 32.49
N SER A 575 16.20 -2.74 32.57
CA SER A 575 15.48 -2.26 33.77
C SER A 575 13.96 -2.31 33.62
N ILE A 576 13.26 -2.35 34.75
CA ILE A 576 11.80 -2.15 34.83
C ILE A 576 11.53 -0.70 35.25
N ILE A 577 10.81 0.05 34.39
CA ILE A 577 10.50 1.47 34.58
C ILE A 577 8.98 1.68 34.69
N GLN A 578 8.52 2.29 35.79
CA GLN A 578 7.11 2.64 36.00
C GLN A 578 6.88 4.13 35.69
N VAL A 579 5.91 4.44 34.83
CA VAL A 579 5.46 5.79 34.51
C VAL A 579 4.20 6.12 35.33
N ALA A 580 4.39 6.87 36.42
CA ALA A 580 3.37 7.20 37.41
C ALA A 580 2.97 8.69 37.35
N GLY A 581 1.80 9.04 37.89
CA GLY A 581 1.27 10.41 37.90
C GLY A 581 -0.25 10.45 38.08
N HIS A 582 -0.87 11.62 37.98
CA HIS A 582 -2.34 11.75 37.97
C HIS A 582 -2.92 11.45 36.56
N HIS A 583 -4.25 11.50 36.42
CA HIS A 583 -4.91 11.44 35.11
C HIS A 583 -4.56 12.65 34.24
N ASP A 584 -4.53 12.46 32.92
CA ASP A 584 -4.31 13.49 31.88
C ASP A 584 -2.97 14.26 31.92
N VAL A 585 -2.02 13.79 32.73
CA VAL A 585 -0.70 14.42 32.90
C VAL A 585 0.25 14.21 31.70
N GLY A 586 -0.04 13.23 30.83
CA GLY A 586 0.76 12.90 29.63
C GLY A 586 1.44 11.52 29.62
N LYS A 587 1.01 10.60 30.49
CA LYS A 587 1.58 9.22 30.62
C LYS A 587 1.62 8.45 29.30
N MET A 588 0.50 8.43 28.58
CA MET A 588 0.38 7.75 27.28
C MET A 588 1.24 8.44 26.22
N THR A 589 1.26 9.77 26.21
CA THR A 589 2.09 10.59 25.31
C THR A 589 3.58 10.27 25.47
N LEU A 590 4.05 10.01 26.70
CA LEU A 590 5.42 9.59 26.96
C LEU A 590 5.73 8.17 26.44
N LEU A 591 4.79 7.21 26.53
CA LEU A 591 4.95 5.90 25.88
C LEU A 591 4.94 6.01 24.35
N GLN A 592 4.15 6.91 23.78
CA GLN A 592 4.10 7.17 22.33
C GLN A 592 5.40 7.79 21.81
N LEU A 593 6.04 8.67 22.59
CA LEU A 593 7.42 9.14 22.31
C LEU A 593 8.42 7.99 22.24
N ILE A 594 8.44 7.12 23.27
CA ILE A 594 9.38 5.99 23.35
C ILE A 594 9.21 5.05 22.16
N SER A 595 7.96 4.70 21.86
CA SER A 595 7.63 3.77 20.78
C SER A 595 7.69 4.39 19.38
N GLY A 596 8.02 5.68 19.24
CA GLY A 596 8.12 6.36 17.94
C GLY A 596 6.78 6.65 17.26
N HIS A 597 5.65 6.44 17.93
CA HIS A 597 4.31 6.81 17.43
C HIS A 597 4.04 8.31 17.50
N LEU A 598 4.87 9.07 18.21
CA LEU A 598 4.79 10.52 18.33
C LEU A 598 6.20 11.10 18.33
N SER A 599 6.42 12.16 17.55
CA SER A 599 7.65 12.94 17.57
C SER A 599 7.57 14.09 18.59
N PRO A 600 8.67 14.45 19.28
CA PRO A 600 8.71 15.61 20.15
C PRO A 600 8.56 16.91 19.35
N SER A 601 8.02 17.96 19.98
CA SER A 601 7.85 19.29 19.35
C SER A 601 9.15 20.10 19.33
N THR A 602 9.96 19.97 20.38
CA THR A 602 11.38 20.39 20.41
C THR A 602 12.17 19.38 21.24
N GLY A 603 13.50 19.35 21.06
CA GLY A 603 14.34 18.31 21.66
C GLY A 603 14.18 16.97 20.93
N GLU A 604 14.88 15.95 21.40
CA GLU A 604 14.96 14.65 20.72
C GLU A 604 14.76 13.47 21.69
N VAL A 605 14.26 12.35 21.14
CA VAL A 605 14.15 11.06 21.84
C VAL A 605 14.96 10.05 21.06
N VAL A 606 16.10 9.68 21.60
CA VAL A 606 17.12 8.92 20.88
C VAL A 606 17.24 7.51 21.45
N ILE A 607 17.05 6.54 20.56
CA ILE A 607 17.01 5.11 20.85
C ILE A 607 17.80 4.44 19.71
N SER A 608 18.75 3.57 20.03
CA SER A 608 19.58 2.97 18.99
C SER A 608 18.75 2.07 18.04
N PRO A 609 19.00 2.08 16.71
CA PRO A 609 18.16 1.35 15.74
C PRO A 609 18.10 -0.17 15.94
N HIS A 610 19.06 -0.76 16.66
CA HIS A 610 19.11 -2.20 16.93
C HIS A 610 18.09 -2.65 17.99
N LEU A 611 17.45 -1.71 18.70
CA LEU A 611 16.46 -2.00 19.72
C LEU A 611 15.06 -2.07 19.12
N GLU A 612 14.52 -3.28 19.03
CA GLU A 612 13.12 -3.49 18.68
C GLU A 612 12.20 -3.05 19.83
N ILE A 613 11.28 -2.13 19.52
CA ILE A 613 10.33 -1.56 20.49
C ILE A 613 8.92 -2.03 20.12
N LEU A 614 8.24 -2.69 21.07
CA LEU A 614 6.83 -3.05 20.93
C LEU A 614 5.97 -2.17 21.84
N TYR A 615 4.94 -1.53 21.26
CA TYR A 615 3.91 -0.82 22.00
C TYR A 615 2.69 -1.70 22.22
N VAL A 616 2.22 -1.79 23.47
CA VAL A 616 1.00 -2.48 23.86
C VAL A 616 0.00 -1.42 24.33
N ALA A 617 -1.01 -1.18 23.49
CA ALA A 617 -2.14 -0.31 23.80
C ALA A 617 -2.96 -0.84 24.99
N HIS A 618 -3.68 0.06 25.68
CA HIS A 618 -4.54 -0.30 26.80
C HIS A 618 -5.80 -1.05 26.33
N GLU A 619 -6.39 -0.60 25.22
CA GLU A 619 -7.49 -1.32 24.56
C GLU A 619 -6.91 -2.49 23.74
N PRO A 620 -7.47 -3.71 23.89
CA PRO A 620 -6.86 -4.89 23.30
C PRO A 620 -7.27 -5.07 21.83
N LEU A 621 -6.29 -4.88 20.94
CA LEU A 621 -6.45 -4.93 19.48
C LEU A 621 -6.26 -6.35 18.93
N PHE A 622 -7.21 -6.80 18.09
CA PHE A 622 -7.24 -8.12 17.43
C PHE A 622 -7.68 -8.01 15.97
N ILE A 623 -7.31 -9.00 15.17
CA ILE A 623 -7.85 -9.24 13.83
C ILE A 623 -8.95 -10.30 14.00
N GLN A 624 -10.23 -9.92 13.90
CA GLN A 624 -11.37 -10.80 14.23
C GLN A 624 -11.46 -12.01 13.30
N ASN A 625 -11.42 -11.77 11.98
CA ASN A 625 -11.42 -12.79 10.93
C ASN A 625 -10.15 -13.68 10.91
N ALA A 626 -9.19 -13.49 11.82
CA ALA A 626 -8.03 -14.34 11.96
C ALA A 626 -8.13 -15.16 13.25
N GLY A 627 -7.84 -16.45 13.18
CA GLY A 627 -7.87 -17.33 14.35
C GLY A 627 -6.95 -16.86 15.49
N LEU A 628 -7.23 -17.32 16.70
CA LEU A 628 -6.45 -16.98 17.90
C LEU A 628 -4.94 -17.23 17.73
N PHE A 629 -4.56 -18.32 17.07
CA PHE A 629 -3.15 -18.64 16.82
C PHE A 629 -2.45 -17.55 15.97
N CYS A 630 -3.09 -17.11 14.89
CA CYS A 630 -2.60 -16.02 14.04
C CYS A 630 -2.50 -14.71 14.84
N ASN A 631 -3.47 -14.43 15.71
CA ASN A 631 -3.43 -13.30 16.61
C ASN A 631 -2.33 -13.40 17.69
N LEU A 632 -1.90 -14.60 18.11
CA LEU A 632 -0.85 -14.78 19.11
C LEU A 632 0.55 -14.53 18.54
N HIS A 633 0.81 -15.06 17.34
CA HIS A 633 2.13 -15.04 16.71
C HIS A 633 2.35 -13.90 15.72
N MET A 634 1.29 -13.35 15.14
CA MET A 634 1.26 -12.23 14.17
C MET A 634 2.16 -12.42 12.94
N ILE A 635 1.53 -12.65 11.79
CA ILE A 635 2.12 -12.52 10.44
C ILE A 635 3.44 -13.31 10.28
N SER A 636 3.49 -14.50 10.86
CA SER A 636 4.50 -15.52 10.57
C SER A 636 3.77 -16.79 10.15
N THR A 637 4.18 -17.39 9.04
CA THR A 637 3.53 -18.62 8.56
C THR A 637 3.87 -19.79 9.47
N VAL A 638 3.00 -20.79 9.54
CA VAL A 638 3.26 -22.02 10.33
C VAL A 638 4.53 -22.73 9.84
N ASP A 639 4.80 -22.63 8.53
CA ASP A 639 5.98 -23.20 7.88
C ASP A 639 7.31 -22.55 8.30
N GLU A 640 7.30 -21.24 8.64
CA GLU A 640 8.49 -20.50 9.08
C GLU A 640 8.85 -20.71 10.56
N MET A 641 7.86 -20.90 11.44
CA MET A 641 8.10 -20.81 12.89
C MET A 641 8.67 -22.06 13.56
N GLY A 642 8.45 -23.25 12.97
CA GLY A 642 8.79 -24.54 13.59
C GLY A 642 7.97 -24.86 14.86
N GLY A 643 7.90 -26.15 15.21
CA GLY A 643 7.02 -26.62 16.30
C GLY A 643 7.37 -26.07 17.70
N VAL A 644 8.62 -25.68 17.94
CA VAL A 644 9.12 -25.24 19.26
C VAL A 644 8.47 -23.91 19.69
N ASN A 645 8.28 -22.97 18.76
CA ASN A 645 7.70 -21.66 19.05
C ASN A 645 6.21 -21.74 19.43
N ILE A 646 5.48 -22.71 18.86
CA ILE A 646 4.08 -22.97 19.18
C ILE A 646 3.93 -23.44 20.63
N GLU A 647 4.78 -24.37 21.08
CA GLU A 647 4.72 -24.86 22.45
C GLU A 647 5.08 -23.76 23.47
N ARG A 648 6.07 -22.91 23.15
CA ARG A 648 6.40 -21.71 23.91
C ARG A 648 5.19 -20.78 24.09
N GLY A 649 4.46 -20.49 23.00
CA GLY A 649 3.21 -19.71 23.07
C GLY A 649 2.18 -20.32 24.03
N LEU A 650 1.98 -21.64 23.97
CA LEU A 650 1.06 -22.37 24.86
C LEU A 650 1.55 -22.44 26.32
N ARG A 651 2.86 -22.36 26.60
CA ARG A 651 3.38 -22.20 27.97
C ARG A 651 3.10 -20.80 28.52
N ILE A 652 3.32 -19.76 27.69
CA ILE A 652 3.03 -18.36 28.05
C ILE A 652 1.53 -18.15 28.34
N LEU A 653 0.62 -18.71 27.55
CA LEU A 653 -0.82 -18.64 27.82
C LEU A 653 -1.20 -19.30 29.16
N ARG A 654 -0.61 -20.47 29.49
CA ARG A 654 -0.81 -21.12 30.80
C ARG A 654 -0.30 -20.26 31.96
N ARG A 655 0.88 -19.64 31.81
CA ARG A 655 1.46 -18.71 32.80
C ARG A 655 0.58 -17.48 33.08
N LEU A 656 -0.20 -17.04 32.09
CA LEU A 656 -1.15 -15.92 32.18
C LEU A 656 -2.58 -16.34 32.56
N GLN A 657 -2.78 -17.58 33.02
CA GLN A 657 -4.08 -18.12 33.43
C GLN A 657 -5.13 -18.08 32.29
N LEU A 658 -4.69 -18.37 31.06
CA LEU A 658 -5.54 -18.53 29.88
C LEU A 658 -5.60 -20.01 29.50
N ASP A 659 -6.24 -20.82 30.35
CA ASP A 659 -6.21 -22.27 30.32
C ASP A 659 -7.53 -22.94 29.92
N LYS A 660 -8.50 -22.19 29.39
CA LYS A 660 -9.76 -22.73 28.87
C LYS A 660 -9.52 -23.85 27.82
N PRO A 661 -10.31 -24.94 27.83
CA PRO A 661 -10.08 -26.08 26.94
C PRO A 661 -10.16 -25.70 25.45
N TRP A 662 -11.17 -24.92 25.06
CA TRP A 662 -11.33 -24.48 23.67
C TRP A 662 -10.18 -23.61 23.13
N ILE A 663 -9.37 -22.97 24.00
CA ILE A 663 -8.15 -22.25 23.59
C ILE A 663 -7.01 -23.25 23.26
N LYS A 664 -7.04 -24.45 23.84
CA LYS A 664 -6.07 -25.54 23.63
C LYS A 664 -6.44 -26.43 22.44
N ASP A 665 -7.74 -26.59 22.16
CA ASP A 665 -8.27 -27.47 21.11
C ASP A 665 -8.01 -26.94 19.68
N PHE A 666 -7.61 -25.66 19.53
CA PHE A 666 -7.16 -25.03 18.28
C PHE A 666 -5.94 -25.69 17.60
N ARG A 667 -5.42 -26.80 18.12
CA ARG A 667 -4.33 -27.61 17.53
C ARG A 667 -4.65 -28.22 16.15
N VAL A 668 -5.90 -28.20 15.68
CA VAL A 668 -6.36 -29.12 14.60
C VAL A 668 -6.78 -28.43 13.29
N VAL A 669 -7.26 -27.18 13.28
CA VAL A 669 -7.89 -26.57 12.07
C VAL A 669 -6.90 -25.87 11.11
N VAL A 670 -5.63 -25.71 11.49
CA VAL A 670 -4.65 -24.93 10.68
C VAL A 670 -3.95 -25.77 9.59
N VAL A 671 -4.17 -27.08 9.56
CA VAL A 671 -3.73 -27.94 8.44
C VAL A 671 -4.92 -28.20 7.52
N VAL A 672 -4.71 -28.09 6.20
CA VAL A 672 -5.74 -28.20 5.13
C VAL A 672 -6.65 -26.97 4.96
N LYS A 673 -6.07 -25.82 4.56
CA LYS A 673 -6.72 -24.93 3.55
C LYS A 673 -5.75 -24.05 2.73
N PHE A 674 -4.51 -23.82 3.19
CA PHE A 674 -3.52 -23.01 2.44
C PHE A 674 -2.51 -23.80 1.57
N GLN A 675 -2.41 -25.12 1.75
CA GLN A 675 -1.35 -25.93 1.11
C GLN A 675 -1.56 -26.19 -0.40
N ALA A 676 -2.71 -25.77 -0.96
CA ALA A 676 -3.05 -25.96 -2.37
C ALA A 676 -2.49 -24.88 -3.32
N CYS A 677 -2.11 -23.69 -2.82
CA CYS A 677 -1.81 -22.54 -3.69
C CYS A 677 -0.32 -22.26 -3.98
N VAL A 678 0.62 -22.75 -3.16
CA VAL A 678 2.04 -22.34 -3.26
C VAL A 678 2.94 -23.44 -3.85
N ALA A 679 2.51 -24.71 -3.82
CA ALA A 679 3.32 -25.86 -4.27
C ALA A 679 3.15 -26.20 -5.78
N CYS A 680 3.21 -25.21 -6.69
CA CYS A 680 3.23 -25.50 -8.14
C CYS A 680 4.13 -24.56 -8.96
N GLY A 681 5.37 -24.39 -8.50
CA GLY A 681 6.45 -23.80 -9.29
C GLY A 681 7.23 -24.84 -10.10
N ARG A 682 6.67 -25.37 -11.21
CA ARG A 682 7.41 -25.82 -12.43
C ARG A 682 6.53 -26.42 -13.54
N SER A 683 6.85 -26.02 -14.77
CA SER A 683 6.29 -26.46 -16.07
C SER A 683 4.89 -25.92 -16.44
N ALA A 684 4.85 -25.12 -17.51
CA ALA A 684 3.62 -24.55 -18.08
C ALA A 684 2.81 -25.54 -18.94
N PHE A 685 3.27 -26.79 -19.08
CA PHE A 685 2.73 -27.76 -20.04
C PHE A 685 1.56 -28.59 -19.48
N LEU A 686 1.48 -28.78 -18.15
CA LEU A 686 0.41 -29.58 -17.52
C LEU A 686 -0.84 -28.76 -17.13
N ARG A 687 -0.72 -27.44 -16.95
CA ARG A 687 -1.88 -26.56 -16.69
C ARG A 687 -2.92 -26.60 -17.81
N PHE A 688 -2.48 -26.81 -19.06
CA PHE A 688 -3.36 -26.92 -20.22
C PHE A 688 -4.34 -28.12 -20.13
N PHE A 689 -3.95 -29.21 -19.45
CA PHE A 689 -4.79 -30.39 -19.31
C PHE A 689 -5.72 -30.34 -18.09
N LEU A 690 -5.35 -29.61 -17.03
CA LEU A 690 -6.19 -29.46 -15.84
C LEU A 690 -7.31 -28.42 -16.06
N LEU A 691 -7.05 -27.36 -16.85
CA LEU A 691 -8.07 -26.38 -17.23
C LEU A 691 -9.12 -26.94 -18.20
N LEU A 692 -8.78 -27.97 -18.99
CA LEU A 692 -9.75 -28.69 -19.82
C LEU A 692 -10.72 -29.58 -19.01
N PHE A 693 -10.46 -29.82 -17.71
CA PHE A 693 -11.31 -30.63 -16.84
C PHE A 693 -12.23 -29.81 -15.90
N LEU A 694 -12.00 -28.50 -15.79
CA LEU A 694 -12.88 -27.56 -15.06
C LEU A 694 -13.82 -26.78 -16.00
N GLN A 695 -14.07 -27.33 -17.18
CA GLN A 695 -15.04 -26.80 -18.16
C GLN A 695 -16.39 -27.56 -18.13
N GLU A 696 -16.54 -28.59 -17.28
CA GLU A 696 -17.79 -29.39 -17.14
C GLU A 696 -18.67 -28.99 -15.93
N MET A 697 -18.27 -28.04 -15.09
CA MET A 697 -19.04 -27.64 -13.89
C MET A 697 -19.92 -26.38 -14.03
N TYR A 698 -20.07 -25.79 -15.22
CA TYR A 698 -20.83 -24.52 -15.38
C TYR A 698 -21.89 -24.51 -16.51
N GLU A 699 -22.19 -25.64 -17.15
CA GLU A 699 -23.25 -25.74 -18.19
C GLU A 699 -24.34 -26.80 -17.88
N LEU A 700 -24.56 -27.13 -16.60
CA LEU A 700 -25.53 -28.17 -16.19
C LEU A 700 -26.68 -27.72 -15.27
N GLU A 701 -26.92 -26.40 -15.20
CA GLU A 701 -28.08 -25.84 -14.46
C GLU A 701 -29.12 -25.15 -15.36
N ALA A 702 -28.82 -24.96 -16.65
CA ALA A 702 -29.66 -24.17 -17.58
C ALA A 702 -30.62 -24.97 -18.48
N ALA A 703 -30.61 -26.31 -18.42
CA ALA A 703 -31.30 -27.17 -19.40
C ALA A 703 -32.35 -28.14 -18.83
N ALA A 704 -32.51 -28.25 -17.51
CA ALA A 704 -33.38 -29.24 -16.87
C ALA A 704 -34.76 -28.71 -16.41
N LEU A 705 -35.14 -27.48 -16.82
CA LEU A 705 -36.27 -26.74 -16.24
C LEU A 705 -37.60 -26.88 -17.01
N GLN A 706 -37.81 -27.95 -17.78
CA GLN A 706 -39.00 -28.05 -18.65
C GLN A 706 -39.60 -29.45 -18.91
N GLU A 707 -39.53 -30.41 -17.98
CA GLU A 707 -40.22 -31.71 -18.19
C GLU A 707 -40.81 -32.44 -16.97
N VAL A 708 -40.95 -31.79 -15.80
CA VAL A 708 -41.60 -32.40 -14.59
C VAL A 708 -42.79 -31.57 -14.07
N ALA A 709 -43.39 -30.76 -14.94
CA ALA A 709 -44.57 -29.97 -14.63
C ALA A 709 -45.89 -30.71 -14.94
N GLU A 710 -46.04 -31.97 -14.53
CA GLU A 710 -47.34 -32.67 -14.60
C GLU A 710 -47.48 -33.84 -13.60
N ALA A 711 -48.69 -33.98 -13.03
CA ALA A 711 -49.23 -35.11 -12.26
C ALA A 711 -48.65 -35.46 -10.86
N SER A 712 -49.42 -35.08 -9.83
CA SER A 712 -49.58 -35.80 -8.55
C SER A 712 -50.62 -36.97 -8.72
N PRO A 713 -51.05 -37.77 -7.70
CA PRO A 713 -50.79 -37.68 -6.25
C PRO A 713 -50.70 -39.03 -5.45
N THR A 714 -50.62 -38.89 -4.11
CA THR A 714 -51.16 -39.76 -3.03
C THR A 714 -50.51 -41.08 -2.56
N SER A 715 -50.56 -41.21 -1.23
CA SER A 715 -50.80 -42.39 -0.36
C SER A 715 -49.62 -43.05 0.38
N ASP A 716 -49.86 -43.25 1.68
CA ASP A 716 -48.99 -43.85 2.68
C ASP A 716 -48.83 -45.38 2.49
N ASP A 717 -47.66 -45.94 2.83
CA ASP A 717 -47.44 -46.60 4.12
C ASP A 717 -46.00 -47.15 4.23
N GLY A 718 -45.46 -47.22 5.45
CA GLY A 718 -44.01 -47.34 5.67
C GLY A 718 -43.41 -48.75 5.76
N MET A 719 -42.07 -48.82 5.63
CA MET A 719 -41.26 -49.92 6.15
C MET A 719 -39.84 -49.44 6.54
N PHE A 720 -39.57 -49.41 7.85
CA PHE A 720 -38.25 -49.45 8.52
C PHE A 720 -37.00 -48.82 7.84
N GLY A 721 -36.55 -47.72 8.44
CA GLY A 721 -35.43 -47.81 9.40
C GLY A 721 -34.00 -47.55 8.89
N CYS A 722 -33.28 -46.72 9.65
CA CYS A 722 -31.83 -46.48 9.57
C CYS A 722 -31.32 -45.88 8.25
N LEU A 723 -31.37 -44.55 8.17
CA LEU A 723 -30.20 -43.64 8.15
C LEU A 723 -30.76 -42.23 7.91
N ALA A 724 -30.99 -41.51 9.00
CA ALA A 724 -31.47 -40.13 8.96
C ALA A 724 -30.28 -39.17 9.02
N GLU A 725 -30.41 -38.07 8.28
CA GLU A 725 -29.87 -36.74 8.61
C GLU A 725 -28.35 -36.63 8.85
N GLU A 726 -27.64 -36.22 7.79
CA GLU A 726 -26.60 -35.17 7.82
C GLU A 726 -26.37 -34.72 6.34
N GLU A 727 -25.56 -33.68 6.10
CA GLU A 727 -25.40 -32.98 4.80
C GLU A 727 -26.59 -32.11 4.35
N LYS A 728 -26.99 -31.21 5.27
CA LYS A 728 -27.22 -29.80 4.91
C LYS A 728 -26.05 -28.97 5.46
N GLU A 729 -25.80 -27.81 4.86
CA GLU A 729 -24.99 -26.72 5.42
C GLU A 729 -23.49 -27.02 5.64
N GLU A 730 -22.64 -26.95 4.60
CA GLU A 730 -21.17 -26.85 4.74
C GLU A 730 -20.53 -25.57 4.14
N ASP A 731 -21.25 -24.80 3.31
CA ASP A 731 -20.72 -23.57 2.67
C ASP A 731 -21.14 -22.24 3.36
N GLU A 732 -22.02 -22.26 4.36
CA GLU A 732 -22.38 -21.07 5.17
C GLU A 732 -21.81 -21.10 6.61
N GLU A 733 -21.45 -22.26 7.17
CA GLU A 733 -20.91 -22.35 8.54
C GLU A 733 -19.47 -21.78 8.70
N ALA A 734 -18.73 -21.61 7.60
CA ALA A 734 -17.31 -21.23 7.65
C ALA A 734 -17.05 -19.78 8.13
N ASP A 735 -18.03 -18.88 8.02
CA ASP A 735 -17.89 -17.48 8.45
C ASP A 735 -18.42 -17.24 9.89
N GLU A 736 -19.45 -17.96 10.35
CA GLU A 736 -20.06 -17.74 11.68
C GLU A 736 -19.12 -18.04 12.86
N ASP A 737 -18.27 -19.07 12.74
CA ASP A 737 -17.38 -19.48 13.84
C ASP A 737 -16.16 -18.51 14.01
N SER A 738 -15.90 -17.65 13.02
CA SER A 738 -14.79 -16.69 13.04
C SER A 738 -15.07 -15.46 13.92
N ASP A 739 -16.30 -14.94 13.96
CA ASP A 739 -16.69 -13.89 14.89
C ASP A 739 -16.96 -14.45 16.31
N ALA A 740 -17.37 -15.72 16.40
CA ALA A 740 -17.78 -16.34 17.65
C ALA A 740 -16.66 -16.40 18.72
N TRP A 741 -15.39 -16.57 18.36
CA TRP A 741 -14.31 -16.65 19.36
C TRP A 741 -14.04 -15.31 20.05
N PHE A 742 -14.20 -14.18 19.33
CA PHE A 742 -13.89 -12.87 19.87
C PHE A 742 -14.87 -12.49 20.97
N ASP A 743 -16.16 -12.71 20.74
CA ASP A 743 -17.22 -12.45 21.71
C ASP A 743 -17.26 -13.46 22.87
N ARG A 744 -16.69 -14.66 22.71
CA ARG A 744 -16.47 -15.62 23.81
C ARG A 744 -15.36 -15.20 24.80
N LEU A 745 -14.50 -14.23 24.46
CA LEU A 745 -13.44 -13.73 25.36
C LEU A 745 -13.89 -12.55 26.21
N SER A 746 -13.66 -12.61 27.53
CA SER A 746 -13.86 -11.48 28.44
C SER A 746 -12.79 -10.39 28.27
N THR A 747 -13.06 -9.16 28.71
CA THR A 747 -12.09 -8.05 28.61
C THR A 747 -10.75 -8.37 29.31
N SER A 748 -10.78 -9.00 30.49
CA SER A 748 -9.56 -9.39 31.21
C SER A 748 -8.80 -10.52 30.52
N GLU A 749 -9.47 -11.37 29.75
CA GLU A 749 -8.82 -12.38 28.89
C GLU A 749 -8.21 -11.74 27.66
N ARG A 750 -8.92 -10.81 27.01
CA ARG A 750 -8.44 -10.02 25.84
C ARG A 750 -7.15 -9.27 26.18
N VAL A 751 -7.08 -8.59 27.32
CA VAL A 751 -5.87 -7.89 27.80
C VAL A 751 -4.73 -8.88 28.08
N ARG A 752 -4.98 -9.99 28.78
CA ARG A 752 -3.94 -11.01 29.05
C ARG A 752 -3.43 -11.69 27.78
N PHE A 753 -4.28 -11.90 26.79
CA PHE A 753 -3.88 -12.47 25.50
C PHE A 753 -3.01 -11.50 24.68
N GLN A 754 -3.36 -10.21 24.69
CA GLN A 754 -2.53 -9.16 24.09
C GLN A 754 -1.12 -9.08 24.74
N LEU A 755 -1.04 -9.28 26.06
CA LEU A 755 0.24 -9.42 26.77
C LEU A 755 0.97 -10.71 26.40
N ALA A 756 0.26 -11.83 26.25
CA ALA A 756 0.84 -13.10 25.78
C ALA A 756 1.53 -12.94 24.42
N ARG A 757 0.85 -12.29 23.47
CA ARG A 757 1.39 -11.91 22.15
C ARG A 757 2.67 -11.08 22.27
N ALA A 758 2.69 -10.10 23.18
CA ALA A 758 3.87 -9.26 23.40
C ALA A 758 5.07 -10.05 23.97
N PHE A 759 4.84 -11.02 24.87
CA PHE A 759 5.90 -11.89 25.37
C PHE A 759 6.36 -12.93 24.33
N VAL A 760 5.45 -13.44 23.49
CA VAL A 760 5.79 -14.32 22.36
C VAL A 760 6.71 -13.60 21.37
N ALA A 761 6.39 -12.36 20.99
CA ALA A 761 7.22 -11.54 20.10
C ALA A 761 8.64 -11.25 20.64
N ASN A 762 8.85 -11.32 21.97
CA ASN A 762 10.16 -11.16 22.63
C ASN A 762 10.99 -9.88 22.25
N PRO A 763 10.37 -8.68 22.19
CA PRO A 763 11.03 -7.44 21.79
C PRO A 763 12.07 -6.98 22.81
N HIS A 764 13.05 -6.18 22.37
CA HIS A 764 14.11 -5.62 23.22
C HIS A 764 13.57 -4.62 24.26
N VAL A 765 12.62 -3.78 23.84
CA VAL A 765 11.95 -2.77 24.67
C VAL A 765 10.43 -2.97 24.57
N LEU A 766 9.78 -3.15 25.72
CA LEU A 766 8.34 -3.38 25.79
C LEU A 766 7.66 -2.20 26.50
N ALA A 767 6.88 -1.41 25.74
CA ALA A 767 6.18 -0.21 26.20
C ALA A 767 4.68 -0.51 26.40
N ILE A 768 4.20 -0.60 27.65
CA ILE A 768 2.84 -1.09 27.95
C ILE A 768 1.97 -0.02 28.63
N ASN A 769 0.82 0.28 28.02
CA ASN A 769 -0.14 1.21 28.61
C ASN A 769 -1.09 0.47 29.58
N ARG A 770 -0.95 0.71 30.88
CA ARG A 770 -1.81 0.18 31.97
C ARG A 770 -2.05 -1.34 31.94
N PRO A 771 -1.00 -2.20 32.04
CA PRO A 771 -1.10 -3.65 31.88
C PRO A 771 -2.02 -4.40 32.88
N VAL A 772 -2.39 -3.76 33.98
CA VAL A 772 -3.01 -4.43 35.14
C VAL A 772 -4.22 -3.69 35.73
N GLN A 773 -4.76 -2.69 35.02
CA GLN A 773 -5.87 -1.89 35.53
C GLN A 773 -7.16 -2.72 35.65
N ASP A 774 -7.47 -3.53 34.64
CA ASP A 774 -8.74 -4.25 34.53
C ASP A 774 -8.57 -5.75 34.89
N LEU A 775 -7.65 -6.03 35.83
CA LEU A 775 -7.30 -7.38 36.28
C LEU A 775 -7.47 -7.54 37.80
N ASP A 776 -8.06 -8.65 38.20
CA ASP A 776 -8.15 -9.11 39.60
C ASP A 776 -6.76 -9.30 40.23
N ASP A 777 -6.69 -9.31 41.57
CA ASP A 777 -5.41 -9.34 42.30
C ASP A 777 -4.52 -10.54 41.92
N ASP A 778 -5.11 -11.74 41.79
CA ASP A 778 -4.39 -12.96 41.38
C ASP A 778 -3.85 -12.87 39.93
N MET A 779 -4.68 -12.37 39.00
CA MET A 779 -4.31 -12.17 37.60
C MET A 779 -3.22 -11.10 37.46
N ARG A 780 -3.33 -10.03 38.25
CA ARG A 780 -2.34 -8.95 38.36
C ARG A 780 -1.01 -9.52 38.85
N GLN A 781 -1.00 -10.32 39.92
CA GLN A 781 0.23 -10.96 40.39
C GLN A 781 0.86 -11.89 39.34
N ALA A 782 0.05 -12.65 38.60
CA ALA A 782 0.52 -13.48 37.50
C ALA A 782 1.20 -12.65 36.38
N VAL A 783 0.56 -11.57 35.92
CA VAL A 783 1.12 -10.65 34.90
C VAL A 783 2.41 -10.00 35.39
N LEU A 784 2.43 -9.44 36.61
CA LEU A 784 3.62 -8.79 37.17
C LEU A 784 4.77 -9.79 37.34
N SER A 785 4.49 -11.05 37.70
CA SER A 785 5.53 -12.10 37.77
C SER A 785 6.14 -12.41 36.41
N CYS A 786 5.33 -12.44 35.34
CA CYS A 786 5.80 -12.68 33.97
C CYS A 786 6.61 -11.48 33.43
N MET A 787 6.21 -10.24 33.75
CA MET A 787 6.98 -9.04 33.42
C MET A 787 8.37 -9.06 34.09
N LYS A 788 8.43 -9.43 35.37
CA LYS A 788 9.69 -9.55 36.11
C LYS A 788 10.58 -10.66 35.56
N GLU A 789 10.00 -11.80 35.21
CA GLU A 789 10.77 -12.90 34.62
C GLU A 789 11.29 -12.54 33.23
N PHE A 790 10.50 -11.85 32.41
CA PHE A 790 10.90 -11.42 31.06
C PHE A 790 12.16 -10.54 31.07
N THR A 791 12.34 -9.66 32.05
CA THR A 791 13.58 -8.86 32.18
C THR A 791 14.73 -9.66 32.79
N GLN A 792 14.46 -10.47 33.82
CA GLN A 792 15.49 -11.23 34.55
C GLN A 792 16.09 -12.39 33.72
N ASN A 793 15.24 -13.16 33.03
CA ASN A 793 15.64 -14.28 32.17
C ASN A 793 15.92 -13.85 30.72
N ARG A 794 15.84 -12.54 30.43
CA ARG A 794 16.08 -11.93 29.11
C ARG A 794 15.22 -12.58 28.02
N GLY A 795 13.92 -12.67 28.31
CA GLY A 795 12.91 -13.40 27.54
C GLY A 795 12.08 -14.30 28.46
N LEU A 796 10.86 -14.67 28.02
CA LEU A 796 9.96 -15.58 28.74
C LEU A 796 9.82 -16.91 27.99
N GLU A 797 10.01 -18.03 28.70
CA GLU A 797 9.86 -19.40 28.15
C GLU A 797 10.73 -19.69 26.90
N VAL A 798 11.91 -19.05 26.81
CA VAL A 798 12.85 -19.10 25.66
C VAL A 798 13.87 -20.24 25.83
N ASP A 799 13.84 -21.22 24.90
CA ASP A 799 14.58 -22.49 24.95
C ASP A 799 15.74 -22.57 23.93
N ASP A 800 16.37 -21.45 23.59
CA ASP A 800 17.33 -21.33 22.48
C ASP A 800 18.70 -22.03 22.71
N GLY A 801 18.86 -22.81 23.78
CA GLY A 801 20.14 -23.40 24.21
C GLY A 801 21.21 -22.41 24.71
N LEU A 802 20.96 -21.11 24.56
CA LEU A 802 21.83 -20.01 25.01
C LEU A 802 21.68 -19.72 26.50
N ASP A 803 22.82 -19.55 27.18
CA ASP A 803 22.90 -19.05 28.56
C ASP A 803 22.22 -17.68 28.71
N ILE A 804 21.59 -17.44 29.86
CA ILE A 804 20.89 -16.16 30.16
C ILE A 804 21.82 -14.95 29.96
N GLN A 805 23.11 -15.06 30.28
CA GLN A 805 24.05 -13.94 30.11
C GLN A 805 24.41 -13.62 28.65
N GLN A 806 24.19 -14.56 27.72
CA GLN A 806 24.43 -14.39 26.28
C GLN A 806 23.24 -13.75 25.55
N ARG A 807 22.04 -13.87 26.12
CA ARG A 807 20.82 -13.21 25.62
C ARG A 807 20.92 -11.70 25.83
N ARG A 808 20.31 -10.87 24.97
CA ARG A 808 20.31 -9.41 25.12
C ARG A 808 19.39 -8.92 26.24
N PRO A 809 19.71 -7.81 26.95
CA PRO A 809 18.82 -7.26 27.96
C PRO A 809 17.40 -6.99 27.42
N ARG A 810 16.41 -7.07 28.30
CA ARG A 810 14.99 -6.79 28.00
C ARG A 810 14.51 -5.69 28.93
N THR A 811 13.98 -4.61 28.37
CA THR A 811 13.57 -3.41 29.11
C THR A 811 12.06 -3.29 29.09
N ILE A 812 11.42 -3.08 30.24
CA ILE A 812 9.95 -2.86 30.30
C ILE A 812 9.69 -1.45 30.81
N ILE A 813 8.87 -0.69 30.07
CA ILE A 813 8.39 0.63 30.47
C ILE A 813 6.86 0.59 30.46
N PHE A 814 6.22 0.82 31.61
CA PHE A 814 4.76 0.69 31.70
C PHE A 814 4.11 1.81 32.51
N THR A 815 2.88 2.17 32.18
CA THR A 815 2.08 3.17 32.92
C THR A 815 1.17 2.52 33.97
N THR A 816 0.89 3.24 35.05
CA THR A 816 -0.17 2.87 36.01
C THR A 816 -1.27 3.94 36.03
N ALA A 817 -2.50 3.54 36.36
CA ALA A 817 -3.58 4.50 36.64
C ALA A 817 -3.25 5.27 37.93
N ASP A 818 -3.03 4.52 39.02
CA ASP A 818 -2.74 5.06 40.34
C ASP A 818 -1.30 5.54 40.51
N SER A 819 -1.11 6.35 41.56
CA SER A 819 0.20 6.76 42.09
C SER A 819 0.90 5.67 42.92
N VAL A 820 0.27 4.50 43.08
CA VAL A 820 0.83 3.34 43.80
C VAL A 820 2.09 2.86 43.10
N GLN A 821 3.18 2.83 43.84
CA GLN A 821 4.47 2.30 43.41
C GLN A 821 4.46 0.77 43.47
N ILE A 822 4.97 0.10 42.44
CA ILE A 822 5.07 -1.36 42.41
C ILE A 822 6.47 -1.80 42.83
N ASP A 823 6.57 -2.70 43.81
CA ASP A 823 7.83 -3.09 44.48
C ASP A 823 8.90 -3.72 43.56
N MET A 824 8.51 -4.24 42.40
CA MET A 824 9.45 -4.88 41.45
C MET A 824 10.17 -3.90 40.50
N VAL A 825 9.87 -2.61 40.59
CA VAL A 825 10.35 -1.57 39.66
C VAL A 825 11.76 -1.11 40.04
N ASP A 826 12.64 -0.89 39.06
CA ASP A 826 14.00 -0.35 39.29
C ASP A 826 14.02 1.19 39.30
N THR A 827 13.12 1.84 38.55
CA THR A 827 13.04 3.31 38.45
C THR A 827 11.60 3.76 38.20
N VAL A 828 11.15 4.77 38.94
CA VAL A 828 9.82 5.38 38.79
C VAL A 828 9.97 6.75 38.15
N TRP A 829 9.31 6.97 37.02
CA TRP A 829 9.17 8.27 36.38
C TRP A 829 7.84 8.88 36.81
N ARG A 830 7.90 9.85 37.72
CA ARG A 830 6.72 10.53 38.27
C ARG A 830 6.46 11.80 37.47
N LEU A 831 5.35 11.83 36.75
CA LEU A 831 4.89 12.98 35.98
C LEU A 831 3.95 13.85 36.84
N SER A 832 4.16 15.16 36.79
CA SER A 832 3.31 16.18 37.39
C SER A 832 3.22 17.41 36.49
N ALA A 833 2.05 18.05 36.43
CA ALA A 833 1.84 19.23 35.59
C ALA A 833 2.70 20.44 36.02
N ASP A 834 3.11 20.49 37.30
CA ASP A 834 3.84 21.62 37.87
C ASP A 834 5.36 21.39 37.96
N SER A 835 5.81 20.19 38.34
CA SER A 835 7.24 19.88 38.48
C SER A 835 7.89 19.26 37.23
N GLY A 836 7.08 18.86 36.24
CA GLY A 836 7.51 18.15 35.04
C GLY A 836 7.63 16.65 35.30
N VAL A 837 8.66 16.02 34.75
CA VAL A 837 8.98 14.61 35.00
C VAL A 837 10.12 14.52 36.02
N ALA A 838 9.91 13.75 37.09
CA ALA A 838 10.93 13.42 38.09
C ALA A 838 11.32 11.95 38.00
N VAL A 839 12.62 11.66 38.04
CA VAL A 839 13.16 10.30 38.05
C VAL A 839 13.50 9.91 39.49
N GLU A 840 12.76 8.94 40.04
CA GLU A 840 12.93 8.44 41.39
C GLU A 840 13.42 6.99 41.35
N ARG A 841 14.43 6.66 42.17
CA ARG A 841 14.88 5.27 42.34
C ARG A 841 14.29 4.74 43.66
N PRO A 842 13.52 3.63 43.63
CA PRO A 842 13.05 2.99 44.85
C PRO A 842 14.22 2.64 45.78
N PRO A 843 14.07 2.80 47.11
CA PRO A 843 15.02 2.18 48.03
C PRO A 843 14.91 0.66 47.88
N LYS A 844 15.88 0.04 47.18
CA LYS A 844 15.96 -1.42 47.11
C LYS A 844 15.99 -1.95 48.55
N ALA A 845 15.05 -2.85 48.87
CA ALA A 845 14.90 -3.41 50.21
C ALA A 845 16.20 -4.14 50.62
N PHE A 846 17.08 -3.41 51.29
CA PHE A 846 18.36 -3.93 51.74
C PHE A 846 18.10 -4.97 52.83
N ALA A 847 18.82 -6.09 52.76
CA ALA A 847 18.68 -7.19 53.70
C ALA A 847 18.75 -6.68 55.15
N MET A 848 17.72 -7.02 55.93
CA MET A 848 17.53 -6.55 57.31
C MET A 848 18.53 -7.22 58.26
N GLN A 849 19.80 -6.80 58.24
CA GLN A 849 20.81 -7.19 59.24
C GLN A 849 22.04 -6.24 59.29
N ALA A 850 21.84 -5.02 59.80
CA ALA A 850 22.86 -4.25 60.52
C ALA A 850 22.17 -3.12 61.30
N GLY A 851 22.39 -3.05 62.62
CA GLY A 851 21.75 -2.04 63.47
C GLY A 851 22.54 -0.74 63.62
N ALA A 852 21.98 0.16 64.43
CA ALA A 852 22.57 1.39 65.00
C ALA A 852 22.58 2.67 64.13
N SER A 853 21.57 3.51 64.39
CA SER A 853 21.67 4.94 64.71
C SER A 853 22.44 5.91 63.80
N GLY A 854 21.73 6.88 63.23
CA GLY A 854 22.29 8.15 62.78
C GLY A 854 21.21 9.10 62.24
N LEU A 855 21.00 10.26 62.87
CA LEU A 855 20.19 11.35 62.31
C LEU A 855 20.93 11.97 61.11
N ALA A 856 20.24 12.13 59.98
CA ALA A 856 20.64 13.06 58.92
C ALA A 856 19.41 13.67 58.23
N THR A 857 19.46 14.98 58.00
CA THR A 857 18.43 15.77 57.32
C THR A 857 18.49 15.59 55.79
N PRO A 858 17.41 15.88 55.04
CA PRO A 858 17.38 15.66 53.60
C PRO A 858 18.28 16.66 52.86
N ALA A 859 19.16 16.15 52.01
CA ALA A 859 20.00 16.97 51.13
C ALA A 859 19.25 17.39 49.85
N THR A 860 19.57 18.59 49.37
CA THR A 860 18.97 19.25 48.21
C THR A 860 19.19 18.50 46.88
N SER A 861 18.25 18.69 45.96
CA SER A 861 18.29 18.15 44.60
C SER A 861 19.54 18.60 43.82
N ILE A 862 20.39 17.65 43.46
CA ILE A 862 21.51 17.87 42.52
C ILE A 862 21.04 17.47 41.12
N THR A 863 20.96 18.44 40.21
CA THR A 863 20.81 18.17 38.78
C THR A 863 22.16 17.76 38.19
N PRO A 864 22.27 16.64 37.45
CA PRO A 864 23.46 16.36 36.67
C PRO A 864 23.56 17.36 35.51
N ARG A 865 24.74 17.97 35.33
CA ARG A 865 25.06 18.71 34.10
C ARG A 865 25.50 17.71 33.03
N HIS A 866 24.73 17.57 31.95
CA HIS A 866 25.17 16.80 30.79
C HIS A 866 26.26 17.53 29.99
N PRO A 867 27.24 16.82 29.42
CA PRO A 867 28.33 17.41 28.64
C PRO A 867 27.93 17.74 27.18
N TYR A 868 26.75 17.34 26.70
CA TYR A 868 26.35 17.47 25.29
C TYR A 868 25.83 18.86 24.86
N ALA A 869 25.89 19.88 25.73
CA ALA A 869 25.38 21.22 25.44
C ALA A 869 26.25 22.07 24.49
N SER A 870 27.35 21.53 23.93
CA SER A 870 28.29 22.34 23.13
C SER A 870 29.13 21.55 22.12
N ALA A 871 28.52 21.08 21.03
CA ALA A 871 29.14 21.05 19.68
C ALA A 871 28.22 20.41 18.62
N MET A 872 27.62 21.21 17.74
CA MET A 872 27.45 20.88 16.32
C MET A 872 27.37 22.18 15.49
N PRO A 873 27.90 22.20 14.26
CA PRO A 873 27.89 23.40 13.41
C PRO A 873 26.52 23.60 12.74
N ALA A 874 26.15 24.86 12.52
CA ALA A 874 24.94 25.18 11.75
C ALA A 874 25.12 24.79 10.27
N VAL A 875 24.37 23.79 9.80
CA VAL A 875 24.30 23.44 8.37
C VAL A 875 23.29 24.37 7.69
N ILE A 876 23.72 24.91 6.55
CA ILE A 876 23.07 26.00 5.84
C ILE A 876 22.02 25.46 4.87
N SER A 877 20.79 25.96 4.96
CA SER A 877 19.78 25.76 3.92
C SER A 877 20.15 26.55 2.65
N PRO A 878 20.15 25.93 1.45
CA PRO A 878 20.55 26.62 0.24
C PRO A 878 19.47 27.61 -0.24
N ARG A 879 19.79 28.90 -0.17
CA ARG A 879 19.13 29.97 -0.95
C ARG A 879 20.17 30.75 -1.75
N GLN A 880 20.29 30.45 -3.04
CA GLN A 880 20.81 31.37 -4.05
C GLN A 880 19.60 31.89 -4.86
N GLN A 881 19.26 33.18 -4.85
CA GLN A 881 19.98 34.36 -5.34
C GLN A 881 19.79 34.62 -6.85
N SER A 882 18.95 35.60 -7.14
CA SER A 882 19.16 36.56 -8.24
C SER A 882 18.53 37.89 -7.82
N GLY A 883 19.32 38.96 -7.71
CA GLY A 883 18.84 40.28 -7.26
C GLY A 883 19.14 41.38 -8.27
N VAL A 884 18.33 42.45 -8.28
CA VAL A 884 18.61 43.68 -9.05
C VAL A 884 18.16 44.93 -8.27
N ALA A 885 19.12 45.83 -8.06
CA ALA A 885 19.08 47.30 -7.94
C ALA A 885 18.13 48.05 -6.96
N MET A 886 18.74 49.12 -6.41
CA MET A 886 18.21 50.17 -5.53
C MET A 886 17.09 51.04 -6.14
N SER A 887 16.23 51.62 -5.30
CA SER A 887 16.19 53.08 -5.05
C SER A 887 15.19 53.46 -3.94
N ALA A 888 15.30 54.67 -3.40
CA ALA A 888 14.52 55.14 -2.25
C ALA A 888 13.20 55.85 -2.65
N GLY A 889 12.17 55.77 -1.80
CA GLY A 889 10.89 56.46 -2.00
C GLY A 889 10.02 56.51 -0.74
N MET A 890 9.36 57.64 -0.51
CA MET A 890 8.58 58.01 0.68
C MET A 890 7.32 57.16 0.98
N MET A 891 6.93 57.20 2.26
CA MET A 891 5.60 57.07 2.91
C MET A 891 4.34 57.26 2.03
N PRO A 892 3.12 56.77 2.41
CA PRO A 892 2.62 56.60 3.79
C PRO A 892 1.78 55.34 4.10
N ALA A 893 1.24 55.29 5.34
CA ALA A 893 0.46 54.19 5.90
C ALA A 893 -1.04 54.20 5.51
N THR A 894 -1.67 53.01 5.49
CA THR A 894 -3.12 52.86 5.72
C THR A 894 -3.53 51.45 6.19
N MET A 895 -4.40 51.42 7.21
CA MET A 895 -5.40 50.40 7.59
C MET A 895 -5.03 48.90 7.63
N ILE A 896 -4.94 48.39 8.87
CA ILE A 896 -5.11 46.99 9.22
C ILE A 896 -6.60 46.63 9.15
N SER A 897 -6.95 45.51 8.53
CA SER A 897 -8.27 44.87 8.64
C SER A 897 -8.09 43.38 8.97
N PRO A 898 -8.71 42.83 10.03
CA PRO A 898 -8.56 41.43 10.41
C PRO A 898 -9.48 40.53 9.56
N ARG A 899 -8.90 39.50 8.91
CA ARG A 899 -9.69 38.43 8.28
C ARG A 899 -10.40 37.59 9.35
N GLN A 900 -11.70 37.39 9.16
CA GLN A 900 -12.54 36.56 10.03
C GLN A 900 -12.25 35.06 9.82
N GLN A 901 -12.33 34.29 10.90
CA GLN A 901 -12.51 32.84 10.86
C GLN A 901 -13.99 32.51 10.58
N PRO A 902 -14.31 31.46 9.80
CA PRO A 902 -15.69 31.03 9.64
C PRO A 902 -16.20 30.34 10.92
N THR A 903 -17.21 30.92 11.55
CA THR A 903 -17.95 30.28 12.65
C THR A 903 -18.88 29.19 12.13
N VAL A 904 -18.66 27.95 12.57
CA VAL A 904 -19.61 26.85 12.40
C VAL A 904 -20.83 27.13 13.28
N VAL A 905 -22.02 27.17 12.67
CA VAL A 905 -23.31 27.34 13.36
C VAL A 905 -23.96 25.96 13.52
N PRO A 906 -24.28 25.50 14.74
CA PRO A 906 -25.03 24.25 14.92
C PRO A 906 -26.50 24.43 14.49
N PRO A 907 -27.14 23.42 13.89
CA PRO A 907 -28.53 23.51 13.47
C PRO A 907 -29.47 23.63 14.68
N ARG A 908 -30.46 24.53 14.57
CA ARG A 908 -31.52 24.68 15.58
C ARG A 908 -32.47 23.49 15.54
N MET A 909 -32.67 22.84 16.68
CA MET A 909 -33.87 22.02 16.90
C MET A 909 -35.11 22.90 16.77
N ILE A 910 -36.10 22.45 16.01
CA ILE A 910 -37.45 23.04 15.94
C ILE A 910 -38.43 21.99 16.44
N SER A 911 -39.10 22.29 17.55
CA SER A 911 -40.17 21.46 18.11
C SER A 911 -41.43 21.50 17.23
N PRO A 912 -42.26 20.45 17.21
CA PRO A 912 -43.41 20.36 16.30
C PRO A 912 -44.56 21.27 16.74
N GLY A 913 -45.22 21.92 15.78
CA GLY A 913 -46.39 22.76 16.02
C GLY A 913 -47.18 23.06 14.74
N GLU A 914 -48.42 22.55 14.73
CA GLU A 914 -49.58 23.02 13.95
C GLU A 914 -49.55 22.98 12.40
N GLN A 915 -50.39 22.11 11.83
CA GLN A 915 -50.96 22.31 10.50
C GLN A 915 -51.83 23.58 10.50
N PRO A 916 -51.99 24.27 9.35
CA PRO A 916 -53.25 24.05 8.61
C PRO A 916 -53.17 24.20 7.08
N GLY A 917 -54.17 23.61 6.41
CA GLY A 917 -54.81 24.26 5.25
C GLY A 917 -54.48 23.73 3.86
N LEU A 918 -55.49 23.13 3.20
CA LEU A 918 -55.49 22.92 1.74
C LEU A 918 -55.48 24.27 1.00
N GLY A 919 -54.74 24.33 -0.11
CA GLY A 919 -54.81 25.46 -1.05
C GLY A 919 -54.19 25.12 -2.41
N SER A 920 -55.02 24.89 -3.42
CA SER A 920 -54.55 24.67 -4.80
C SER A 920 -54.07 25.97 -5.44
N GLN A 921 -53.00 25.93 -6.24
CA GLN A 921 -53.04 26.47 -7.61
C GLN A 921 -51.83 26.05 -8.48
N ARG A 922 -52.08 25.97 -9.80
CA ARG A 922 -51.07 25.94 -10.88
C ARG A 922 -50.25 27.25 -10.82
N SER A 923 -48.99 27.34 -11.24
CA SER A 923 -48.57 27.15 -12.64
C SER A 923 -47.05 27.39 -12.81
N GLN A 924 -46.47 26.78 -13.85
CA GLN A 924 -45.43 27.32 -14.76
C GLN A 924 -44.40 28.32 -14.20
N PHE A 925 -43.11 28.02 -14.31
CA PHE A 925 -42.19 28.76 -15.20
C PHE A 925 -40.87 27.98 -15.42
N PHE A 926 -40.58 27.69 -16.69
CA PHE A 926 -39.22 27.50 -17.25
C PHE A 926 -38.68 28.90 -17.60
N PRO A 927 -37.35 29.15 -17.65
CA PRO A 927 -36.37 28.35 -18.40
C PRO A 927 -35.27 27.69 -17.55
#